data_AF-A0AAY5EIV3-F1
#
_entry.id   AF-A0AAY5EIV3-F1
#
_cell.length_a   1.000
_cell.length_b   1.000
_cell.length_c   1.000
_cell.angle_alpha   90.00
_cell.angle_beta   90.00
_cell.angle_gamma   90.00
#
_symmetry.space_group_name_H-M   'P 1'
#
loop_
_entity.id
_entity.type
_entity.pdbx_description
1 polymer ?
#
loop_
_entity_poly.entity_id
_entity_poly.type
_entity_poly.pdbx_seq_one_letter_code
_entity_poly.pdbx_strand_id
1 'polypeptide(L)'
;MSISKLLLDILEELKIEDLKKFQWHLINSVEDDKRIPKSHLENTDRLDTVDKMVQKYGPNGAVEITLAILKKMNLNHLAAPLRTKHSENKAECDRVPIKDTYTEVYMIKGCTGGVNTKHEVRQVEEFCSKTETAVTLSDLFKVQSTENKHGTKVLTLGIAGVGKTVSVYKFILDWAEEKCNQDIDFIMYLPFRELNLIKDKKYNLSELLCYFHNELSGYEKEILNEKHRLLFILDGLDESKIPLDHYQKKVSIVTKKTSLDRLITNLINGELLPSAHLWITSRPSAVNKINYQYFNPVTEIRGFNDPQKEEYFRKRIRDQDQATTILSHIKTARSLYILCHIPVLCRISATVFQEILKNGADMKNAPTTLTEMYLHFLLFFTEQMTENYSIRQSTDNAGSSETRRAKVLDIVKLGKFAFHLLQKGQLLFYENDLKECGIDFQEALMYSGICTQIFKLGRKIYSFVHLSFQEFLAAVFVYLTLRDEGNPLLKTPLEKMKCLKHTLCDLLKTEVDKAMRSKNGHLDIFLRFLLGLSLESNQTLLSSLHPELEIRAESLEEIVNYIKKIINRSKSFEKTFNLFHCLSELNDNSLTSEIQNFLHSGDLATQTLSSAQCSALVFVLVRSEEIQEKFELKKFRPSDKGLKGLLPVVKNTRRALLSGCGLTEESCKSLTSILQLKSSTLIKLEMNNNDLQDSGVNHLCAGLKSPHCKLEILRLSGCGLTEESCKSLASVLQTENSTLRELEMNNNNLQDSGLLIHHPLTELHYLLYLLFYRLSGCGLTEESCKSLTSVLQTENSLRELEMNNNDLQNSGVEKLCAGLKSSHCKLEILRLSGCLVTKEGCSSLASALRSNPSHLKELDLTYNHPGESGVKLLCARLEDSHCKLDTLRVEHAGEIRIKPGLRKYVCDLTLDPNTAHTRLSLPEGNRKVTCVWEQQSYPEHPERFDHWYQVLCRESLTGRCYWEVEWSGRGADISVTYKGISRKGVSGDCEFGCNVKSWRLSCSNNRYTVTHNKKKTVISATSSSNRVGVYLDWPAGTLSFYSVSSHTHTYTHLHTIHSTFTEPLYAGFGLWGSDSSVCVCKVE
;
A
#
# COMPACT_ATOMS: atom_id res chain seq x y z
N MET A 1 44.05 12.82 16.33
CA MET A 1 45.47 13.04 16.74
C MET A 1 45.83 12.02 17.83
N SER A 2 47.03 11.41 17.82
CA SER A 2 47.40 10.41 18.86
C SER A 2 47.37 11.01 20.27
N ILE A 3 46.81 10.29 21.25
CA ILE A 3 46.70 10.74 22.65
C ILE A 3 48.09 10.96 23.26
N SER A 4 49.09 10.15 22.92
CA SER A 4 50.47 10.36 23.38
C SER A 4 51.04 11.68 22.87
N LYS A 5 50.73 12.06 21.62
CA LYS A 5 51.16 13.36 21.07
C LYS A 5 50.47 14.53 21.78
N LEU A 6 49.18 14.41 22.05
CA LEU A 6 48.42 15.41 22.80
C LEU A 6 48.97 15.62 24.23
N LEU A 7 49.36 14.55 24.91
CA LEU A 7 49.96 14.61 26.25
C LEU A 7 51.37 15.21 26.21
N LEU A 8 52.15 14.86 25.18
CA LEU A 8 53.49 15.40 24.97
C LEU A 8 53.45 16.91 24.75
N ASP A 9 52.56 17.39 23.87
CA ASP A 9 52.38 18.83 23.59
C ASP A 9 52.13 19.62 24.89
N ILE A 10 51.33 19.06 25.82
CA ILE A 10 51.05 19.69 27.13
C ILE A 10 52.26 19.66 28.07
N LEU A 11 53.01 18.55 28.10
CA LEU A 11 54.21 18.44 28.93
C LEU A 11 55.35 19.33 28.40
N GLU A 12 55.38 19.63 27.10
CA GLU A 12 56.31 20.59 26.48
C GLU A 12 56.05 22.03 26.92
N GLU A 13 54.79 22.39 27.18
CA GLU A 13 54.42 23.71 27.72
C GLU A 13 54.78 23.88 29.21
N LEU A 14 55.12 22.80 29.93
CA LEU A 14 55.58 22.89 31.32
C LEU A 14 57.06 23.31 31.40
N LYS A 15 57.35 24.29 32.27
CA LYS A 15 58.73 24.62 32.66
C LYS A 15 59.38 23.42 33.38
N ILE A 16 60.72 23.36 33.38
CA ILE A 16 61.46 22.24 33.99
C ILE A 16 61.09 22.02 35.48
N GLU A 17 60.84 23.11 36.21
CA GLU A 17 60.40 23.07 37.61
C GLU A 17 58.97 22.52 37.77
N ASP A 18 58.06 22.91 36.87
CA ASP A 18 56.69 22.41 36.83
C ASP A 18 56.63 20.94 36.41
N LEU A 19 57.50 20.51 35.48
CA LEU A 19 57.62 19.11 35.08
C LEU A 19 58.08 18.23 36.24
N LYS A 20 59.08 18.67 37.02
CA LYS A 20 59.53 17.96 38.23
C LYS A 20 58.41 17.85 39.26
N LYS A 21 57.62 18.92 39.42
CA LYS A 21 56.46 18.94 40.32
C LYS A 21 55.31 18.03 39.82
N PHE A 22 55.09 17.99 38.51
CA PHE A 22 54.15 17.08 37.86
C PHE A 22 54.55 15.61 38.07
N GLN A 23 55.81 15.26 37.83
CA GLN A 23 56.36 13.92 38.10
C GLN A 23 56.30 13.57 39.59
N TRP A 24 56.53 14.52 40.49
CA TRP A 24 56.36 14.31 41.93
C TRP A 24 54.91 13.96 42.31
N HIS A 25 53.92 14.58 41.66
CA HIS A 25 52.51 14.24 41.86
C HIS A 25 52.15 12.85 41.32
N LEU A 26 52.76 12.37 40.24
CA LEU A 26 52.60 10.99 39.74
C LEU A 26 53.10 9.93 40.74
N ILE A 27 54.13 10.28 41.52
CA ILE A 27 54.72 9.39 42.52
C ILE A 27 53.93 9.44 43.84
N ASN A 28 53.46 10.62 44.26
CA ASN A 28 52.99 10.83 45.65
C ASN A 28 51.51 11.21 45.79
N SER A 29 50.85 11.71 44.74
CA SER A 29 49.54 12.38 44.83
C SER A 29 48.40 11.66 44.11
N VAL A 30 48.67 10.47 43.59
CA VAL A 30 47.69 9.53 43.04
C VAL A 30 47.43 8.40 44.08
N GLU A 31 46.23 7.81 44.08
CA GLU A 31 45.86 6.65 44.93
C GLU A 31 46.93 5.54 44.86
N ASP A 32 47.14 4.78 45.95
CA ASP A 32 48.28 3.85 46.10
C ASP A 32 48.44 2.85 44.93
N ASP A 33 47.32 2.31 44.42
CA ASP A 33 47.32 1.35 43.30
C ASP A 33 47.66 2.00 41.94
N LYS A 34 47.57 3.33 41.87
CA LYS A 34 47.75 4.15 40.67
C LYS A 34 49.06 4.96 40.72
N ARG A 35 50.00 4.69 41.62
CA ARG A 35 51.31 5.39 41.62
C ARG A 35 52.26 4.79 40.58
N ILE A 36 53.07 5.65 39.96
CA ILE A 36 54.25 5.19 39.20
C ILE A 36 55.44 5.15 40.18
N PRO A 37 56.14 4.01 40.33
CA PRO A 37 57.26 3.91 41.26
C PRO A 37 58.35 4.93 40.94
N LYS A 38 58.98 5.51 41.97
CA LYS A 38 60.04 6.52 41.80
C LYS A 38 61.16 6.05 40.86
N SER A 39 61.54 4.77 40.91
CA SER A 39 62.55 4.15 40.04
C SER A 39 62.22 4.23 38.54
N HIS A 40 60.95 4.40 38.19
CA HIS A 40 60.51 4.50 36.79
C HIS A 40 60.47 5.95 36.30
N LEU A 41 60.46 6.96 37.16
CA LEU A 41 60.41 8.37 36.74
C LEU A 41 61.74 9.12 36.97
N GLU A 42 62.70 8.49 37.64
CA GLU A 42 64.03 9.05 37.88
C GLU A 42 64.80 9.23 36.56
N ASN A 43 65.20 10.48 36.26
CA ASN A 43 65.86 10.89 35.00
C ASN A 43 65.05 10.72 33.70
N THR A 44 63.71 10.63 33.79
CA THR A 44 62.86 10.56 32.59
C THR A 44 62.64 11.92 31.95
N ASP A 45 62.72 11.97 30.62
CA ASP A 45 62.32 13.16 29.86
C ASP A 45 60.79 13.23 29.67
N ARG A 46 60.32 14.25 28.96
CA ARG A 46 58.88 14.48 28.75
C ARG A 46 58.23 13.34 27.97
N LEU A 47 58.95 12.75 27.00
CA LEU A 47 58.44 11.69 26.14
C LEU A 47 58.38 10.37 26.90
N ASP A 48 59.43 10.03 27.64
CA ASP A 48 59.47 8.88 28.53
C ASP A 48 58.39 8.95 29.62
N THR A 49 58.09 10.16 30.11
CA THR A 49 57.02 10.38 31.08
C THR A 49 55.65 10.07 30.49
N VAL A 50 55.37 10.52 29.26
CA VAL A 50 54.12 10.21 28.55
C VAL A 50 53.98 8.70 28.34
N ASP A 51 55.03 8.05 27.85
CA ASP A 51 54.97 6.61 27.54
C ASP A 51 54.72 5.78 28.80
N LYS A 52 55.35 6.12 29.92
CA LYS A 52 55.12 5.45 31.21
C LYS A 52 53.73 5.69 31.76
N MET A 53 53.17 6.89 31.56
CA MET A 53 51.79 7.19 31.92
C MET A 53 50.79 6.40 31.06
N VAL A 54 50.99 6.36 29.75
CA VAL A 54 50.12 5.62 28.82
C VAL A 54 50.23 4.11 29.08
N GLN A 55 51.41 3.59 29.38
CA GLN A 55 51.62 2.18 29.72
C GLN A 55 50.95 1.79 31.05
N LYS A 56 50.99 2.67 32.06
CA LYS A 56 50.42 2.38 33.39
C LYS A 56 48.90 2.59 33.46
N TYR A 57 48.38 3.62 32.80
CA TYR A 57 46.97 4.05 32.93
C TYR A 57 46.13 3.85 31.67
N GLY A 58 46.74 3.41 30.57
CA GLY A 58 46.12 3.46 29.25
C GLY A 58 46.03 4.90 28.69
N PRO A 59 45.75 5.08 27.39
CA PRO A 59 45.74 6.42 26.77
C PRO A 59 44.75 7.39 27.43
N ASN A 60 43.51 6.95 27.65
CA ASN A 60 42.48 7.80 28.26
C ASN A 60 42.71 8.04 29.77
N GLY A 61 43.15 7.01 30.50
CA GLY A 61 43.49 7.16 31.91
C GLY A 61 44.68 8.09 32.13
N ALA A 62 45.67 8.09 31.22
CA ALA A 62 46.80 9.03 31.27
C ALA A 62 46.33 10.49 31.13
N VAL A 63 45.34 10.77 30.29
CA VAL A 63 44.74 12.12 30.16
C VAL A 63 44.00 12.54 31.42
N GLU A 64 43.22 11.65 32.03
CA GLU A 64 42.48 11.94 33.27
C GLU A 64 43.42 12.24 34.43
N ILE A 65 44.47 11.44 34.60
CA ILE A 65 45.52 11.66 35.60
C ILE A 65 46.25 12.99 35.33
N THR A 66 46.59 13.28 34.07
CA THR A 66 47.24 14.55 33.67
C THR A 66 46.35 15.75 34.03
N LEU A 67 45.06 15.69 33.71
CA LEU A 67 44.10 16.74 34.04
C LEU A 67 43.95 16.96 35.55
N ALA A 68 43.93 15.87 36.33
CA ALA A 68 43.84 15.94 37.78
C ALA A 68 45.10 16.59 38.40
N ILE A 69 46.29 16.24 37.89
CA ILE A 69 47.56 16.80 38.38
C ILE A 69 47.70 18.28 37.98
N LEU A 70 47.41 18.64 36.73
CA LEU A 70 47.47 20.04 36.28
C LEU A 70 46.53 20.94 37.08
N LYS A 71 45.34 20.44 37.44
CA LYS A 71 44.40 21.15 38.34
C LYS A 71 44.98 21.31 39.75
N LYS A 72 45.58 20.26 40.34
CA LYS A 72 46.26 20.35 41.65
C LYS A 72 47.42 21.34 41.64
N MET A 73 48.07 21.52 40.49
CA MET A 73 49.15 22.48 40.29
C MET A 73 48.68 23.91 39.98
N ASN A 74 47.37 24.18 39.95
CA ASN A 74 46.76 25.45 39.52
C ASN A 74 47.09 25.85 38.06
N LEU A 75 47.42 24.90 37.19
CA LEU A 75 47.71 25.12 35.77
C LEU A 75 46.45 24.97 34.90
N ASN A 76 45.40 25.71 35.25
CA ASN A 76 44.09 25.63 34.57
C ASN A 76 44.13 26.06 33.10
N HIS A 77 45.08 26.92 32.72
CA HIS A 77 45.29 27.35 31.35
C HIS A 77 45.77 26.21 30.42
N LEU A 78 46.39 25.15 30.96
CA LEU A 78 46.79 23.94 30.22
C LEU A 78 45.74 22.83 30.35
N ALA A 79 45.05 22.75 31.49
CA ALA A 79 44.01 21.75 31.72
C ALA A 79 42.77 21.96 30.84
N ALA A 80 42.35 23.21 30.59
CA ALA A 80 41.18 23.50 29.77
C ALA A 80 41.37 23.11 28.28
N PRO A 81 42.48 23.48 27.60
CA PRO A 81 42.75 23.05 26.22
C PRO A 81 42.92 21.52 26.07
N LEU A 82 43.61 20.86 27.00
CA LEU A 82 43.77 19.39 26.99
C LEU A 82 42.41 18.69 27.06
N ARG A 83 41.50 19.19 27.90
CA ARG A 83 40.13 18.67 28.01
C ARG A 83 39.33 18.88 26.74
N THR A 84 39.40 20.06 26.12
CA THR A 84 38.69 20.34 24.87
C THR A 84 39.19 19.43 23.75
N LYS A 85 40.51 19.36 23.54
CA LYS A 85 41.13 18.50 22.52
C LYS A 85 40.89 17.00 22.78
N HIS A 86 40.83 16.58 24.04
CA HIS A 86 40.48 15.19 24.40
C HIS A 86 39.01 14.88 24.15
N SER A 87 38.10 15.79 24.47
CA SER A 87 36.67 15.64 24.17
C SER A 87 36.38 15.62 22.67
N GLU A 88 37.12 16.40 21.88
CA GLU A 88 37.06 16.39 20.41
C GLU A 88 37.56 15.04 19.86
N ASN A 89 38.69 14.51 20.36
CA ASN A 89 39.20 13.18 19.99
C ASN A 89 38.27 12.03 20.44
N LYS A 90 37.63 12.13 21.61
CA LYS A 90 36.67 11.12 22.12
C LYS A 90 35.39 11.12 21.28
N ALA A 91 34.93 12.30 20.85
CA ALA A 91 33.83 12.46 19.89
C ALA A 91 34.19 12.04 18.45
N GLU A 92 35.48 11.86 18.14
CA GLU A 92 35.99 11.26 16.89
C GLU A 92 36.04 9.73 16.96
N CYS A 93 36.34 9.15 18.12
CA CYS A 93 36.47 7.70 18.33
C CYS A 93 35.14 6.93 18.28
N ASP A 94 34.01 7.59 18.56
CA ASP A 94 32.65 7.03 18.43
C ASP A 94 32.02 7.20 17.03
N ARG A 95 32.73 7.80 16.06
CA ARG A 95 32.23 7.96 14.69
C ARG A 95 32.59 6.74 13.86
N VAL A 96 31.61 5.85 13.68
CA VAL A 96 31.74 4.78 12.69
C VAL A 96 31.78 5.40 11.29
N PRO A 97 32.78 5.08 10.44
CA PRO A 97 32.87 5.61 9.10
C PRO A 97 31.56 5.36 8.32
N ILE A 98 31.12 6.37 7.57
CA ILE A 98 29.91 6.23 6.73
C ILE A 98 30.05 5.06 5.75
N LYS A 99 31.28 4.78 5.28
CA LYS A 99 31.60 3.66 4.39
C LYS A 99 31.19 2.30 4.95
N ASP A 100 31.33 2.11 6.26
CA ASP A 100 31.12 0.82 6.92
C ASP A 100 29.66 0.64 7.38
N THR A 101 28.91 1.74 7.49
CA THR A 101 27.53 1.76 8.00
C THR A 101 26.48 2.12 6.95
N TYR A 102 26.92 2.61 5.78
CA TYR A 102 26.00 2.99 4.72
C TYR A 102 25.26 1.79 4.18
N THR A 103 23.95 1.94 4.12
CA THR A 103 23.01 1.03 3.47
C THR A 103 22.34 1.82 2.36
N GLU A 104 22.32 1.26 1.15
CA GLU A 104 21.76 1.95 0.00
C GLU A 104 20.24 2.15 0.21
N VAL A 105 19.76 3.36 -0.06
CA VAL A 105 18.34 3.70 0.08
C VAL A 105 17.58 3.32 -1.19
N TYR A 106 16.35 2.84 -1.04
CA TYR A 106 15.48 2.55 -2.17
C TYR A 106 14.99 3.86 -2.82
N MET A 107 15.40 4.07 -4.07
CA MET A 107 15.09 5.25 -4.87
C MET A 107 14.39 4.86 -6.17
N ILE A 108 13.41 5.66 -6.58
CA ILE A 108 12.57 5.41 -7.76
C ILE A 108 12.57 6.60 -8.73
N LYS A 109 12.33 6.33 -10.03
CA LYS A 109 12.16 7.36 -11.07
C LYS A 109 10.71 7.87 -11.13
N GLY A 110 10.54 9.19 -11.17
CA GLY A 110 9.26 9.89 -11.27
C GLY A 110 8.68 10.30 -9.92
N CYS A 111 7.73 11.23 -9.94
CA CYS A 111 6.94 11.62 -8.77
C CYS A 111 5.64 10.81 -8.72
N THR A 112 5.26 10.35 -7.52
CA THR A 112 3.90 9.85 -7.25
C THR A 112 2.87 10.99 -7.29
N GLY A 113 2.58 11.54 -8.48
CA GLY A 113 1.41 12.36 -8.79
C GLY A 113 1.06 13.46 -7.78
N GLY A 114 1.71 14.61 -7.91
CA GLY A 114 1.35 15.85 -7.22
C GLY A 114 2.34 16.26 -6.13
N VAL A 115 2.31 17.55 -5.79
CA VAL A 115 2.94 18.11 -4.59
C VAL A 115 2.26 17.43 -3.41
N ASN A 116 2.77 16.27 -2.99
CA ASN A 116 2.13 15.46 -1.97
C ASN A 116 2.23 16.22 -0.65
N THR A 117 1.12 16.83 -0.23
CA THR A 117 1.03 17.62 1.00
C THR A 117 0.84 16.75 2.23
N LYS A 118 0.71 15.42 2.09
CA LYS A 118 0.50 14.48 3.21
C LYS A 118 1.72 14.39 4.12
N HIS A 119 1.47 14.18 5.42
CA HIS A 119 2.49 14.00 6.45
C HIS A 119 3.31 12.71 6.23
N GLU A 120 4.54 12.72 6.71
CA GLU A 120 5.59 11.75 6.39
C GLU A 120 5.20 10.32 6.76
N VAL A 121 4.49 10.12 7.88
CA VAL A 121 4.05 8.79 8.32
C VAL A 121 2.92 8.23 7.46
N ARG A 122 1.97 9.06 7.01
CA ARG A 122 0.91 8.61 6.10
C ARG A 122 1.47 8.14 4.76
N GLN A 123 2.57 8.74 4.29
CA GLN A 123 3.23 8.31 3.05
C GLN A 123 3.90 6.94 3.19
N VAL A 124 4.47 6.65 4.37
CA VAL A 124 5.03 5.33 4.69
C VAL A 124 3.93 4.28 4.86
N GLU A 125 2.76 4.65 5.39
CA GLU A 125 1.64 3.71 5.61
C GLU A 125 0.83 3.43 4.31
N GLU A 126 0.85 4.35 3.33
CA GLU A 126 0.13 4.25 2.04
C GLU A 126 0.85 3.37 0.98
N PHE A 127 1.61 2.35 1.36
CA PHE A 127 2.35 1.46 0.45
C PHE A 127 1.44 0.66 -0.52
N CYS A 128 0.90 1.34 -1.52
CA CYS A 128 0.38 0.81 -2.77
C CYS A 128 0.03 1.96 -3.70
N SER A 129 0.84 2.22 -4.72
CA SER A 129 0.33 2.42 -6.08
C SER A 129 1.47 2.76 -7.06
N LYS A 130 1.50 1.96 -8.14
CA LYS A 130 2.25 2.11 -9.41
C LYS A 130 3.55 1.31 -9.50
N THR A 131 3.81 0.82 -10.70
CA THR A 131 5.09 0.25 -11.16
C THR A 131 6.19 1.29 -11.00
N GLU A 132 7.08 1.05 -10.06
CA GLU A 132 8.21 1.92 -9.77
C GLU A 132 9.46 1.40 -10.49
N THR A 133 10.09 2.25 -11.29
CA THR A 133 11.41 1.96 -11.83
C THR A 133 12.44 2.34 -10.78
N ALA A 134 13.09 1.37 -10.16
CA ALA A 134 14.19 1.63 -9.23
C ALA A 134 15.36 2.29 -9.97
N VAL A 135 16.00 3.26 -9.33
CA VAL A 135 17.17 3.98 -9.85
C VAL A 135 18.26 3.93 -8.79
N THR A 136 19.49 3.61 -9.17
CA THR A 136 20.62 3.70 -8.24
C THR A 136 21.18 5.11 -8.21
N LEU A 137 21.78 5.51 -7.08
CA LEU A 137 22.48 6.80 -6.96
C LEU A 137 23.56 6.98 -8.02
N SER A 138 24.19 5.87 -8.43
CA SER A 138 25.25 5.87 -9.43
C SER A 138 24.76 6.18 -10.85
N ASP A 139 23.47 5.99 -11.12
CA ASP A 139 22.89 6.14 -12.46
C ASP A 139 22.22 7.50 -12.69
N LEU A 140 22.17 8.37 -11.67
CA LEU A 140 21.47 9.66 -11.72
C LEU A 140 21.89 10.54 -12.91
N PHE A 141 23.18 10.49 -13.29
CA PHE A 141 23.76 11.30 -14.35
C PHE A 141 24.18 10.49 -15.60
N LYS A 142 23.98 9.16 -15.62
CA LYS A 142 24.48 8.27 -16.69
C LYS A 142 23.63 8.25 -17.97
N VAL A 143 22.43 8.85 -18.00
CA VAL A 143 21.47 8.68 -19.11
C VAL A 143 21.12 10.00 -19.82
N GLN A 144 21.55 10.08 -21.10
CA GLN A 144 21.18 10.95 -22.24
C GLN A 144 22.35 11.72 -22.86
N SER A 145 23.36 10.99 -23.36
CA SER A 145 24.37 11.51 -24.29
C SER A 145 24.03 11.07 -25.72
N THR A 146 23.53 12.02 -26.50
CA THR A 146 24.00 12.27 -27.88
C THR A 146 23.64 13.69 -28.38
N GLU A 147 22.67 14.40 -27.79
CA GLU A 147 22.21 15.70 -28.36
C GLU A 147 22.05 16.89 -27.38
N ASN A 148 22.24 16.75 -26.07
CA ASN A 148 21.95 17.86 -25.14
C ASN A 148 23.10 18.87 -25.04
N LYS A 149 22.88 20.09 -25.56
CA LYS A 149 23.71 21.30 -25.32
C LYS A 149 23.66 21.83 -23.88
N HIS A 150 22.92 21.18 -22.98
CA HIS A 150 22.65 21.61 -21.61
C HIS A 150 22.95 20.49 -20.60
N GLY A 151 23.47 20.85 -19.43
CA GLY A 151 23.76 19.89 -18.35
C GLY A 151 22.49 19.28 -17.75
N THR A 152 22.58 18.02 -17.30
CA THR A 152 21.47 17.29 -16.67
C THR A 152 21.09 17.91 -15.32
N LYS A 153 19.79 18.14 -15.12
CA LYS A 153 19.22 18.69 -13.89
C LYS A 153 18.37 17.62 -13.19
N VAL A 154 18.84 17.18 -12.03
CA VAL A 154 18.22 16.13 -11.20
C VAL A 154 17.51 16.75 -10.00
N LEU A 155 16.27 16.34 -9.76
CA LEU A 155 15.53 16.68 -8.54
C LEU A 155 15.25 15.39 -7.77
N THR A 156 15.71 15.31 -6.53
CA THR A 156 15.47 14.17 -5.64
C THR A 156 14.58 14.57 -4.48
N LEU A 157 13.43 13.91 -4.37
CA LEU A 157 12.44 14.11 -3.34
C LEU A 157 12.53 13.05 -2.26
N GLY A 158 12.06 13.35 -1.06
CA GLY A 158 11.89 12.36 -0.01
C GLY A 158 11.43 12.99 1.30
N ILE A 159 10.81 12.19 2.17
CA ILE A 159 10.38 12.62 3.51
C ILE A 159 11.58 12.97 4.40
N ALA A 160 11.38 13.63 5.55
CA ALA A 160 12.47 13.85 6.48
C ALA A 160 13.05 12.53 7.00
N GLY A 161 14.32 12.59 7.41
CA GLY A 161 15.02 11.42 7.97
C GLY A 161 15.30 10.28 6.98
N VAL A 162 14.78 10.37 5.74
CA VAL A 162 14.90 9.31 4.73
C VAL A 162 16.32 9.11 4.18
N GLY A 163 17.24 10.05 4.48
CA GLY A 163 18.64 9.95 4.07
C GLY A 163 19.01 10.74 2.81
N LYS A 164 18.28 11.79 2.43
CA LYS A 164 18.63 12.68 1.29
C LYS A 164 20.06 13.21 1.37
N THR A 165 20.41 13.94 2.44
CA THR A 165 21.75 14.49 2.67
C THR A 165 22.82 13.41 2.80
N VAL A 166 22.52 12.28 3.45
CA VAL A 166 23.44 11.14 3.56
C VAL A 166 23.74 10.52 2.19
N SER A 167 22.74 10.49 1.29
CA SER A 167 22.89 10.01 -0.09
C SER A 167 23.76 10.97 -0.92
N VAL A 168 23.64 12.28 -0.71
CA VAL A 168 24.54 13.28 -1.30
C VAL A 168 25.98 13.05 -0.83
N TYR A 169 26.21 12.88 0.48
CA TYR A 169 27.55 12.59 0.99
C TYR A 169 28.10 11.27 0.47
N LYS A 170 27.27 10.24 0.33
CA LYS A 170 27.70 8.97 -0.26
C LYS A 170 28.10 9.13 -1.73
N PHE A 171 27.35 9.91 -2.50
CA PHE A 171 27.68 10.21 -3.90
C PHE A 171 29.02 10.95 -4.01
N ILE A 172 29.24 11.98 -3.18
CA ILE A 172 30.50 12.72 -3.13
C ILE A 172 31.66 11.81 -2.73
N LEU A 173 31.45 10.93 -1.74
CA LEU A 173 32.46 9.98 -1.29
C LEU A 173 32.82 8.97 -2.39
N ASP A 174 31.84 8.42 -3.10
CA ASP A 174 32.10 7.47 -4.19
C ASP A 174 32.80 8.14 -5.37
N TRP A 175 32.49 9.41 -5.65
CA TRP A 175 33.22 10.21 -6.63
C TRP A 175 34.67 10.45 -6.19
N ALA A 176 34.89 10.83 -4.93
CA ALA A 176 36.22 11.10 -4.38
C ALA A 176 37.09 9.82 -4.23
N GLU A 177 36.46 8.66 -4.06
CA GLU A 177 37.14 7.34 -4.05
C GLU A 177 37.23 6.72 -5.46
N GLU A 178 36.97 7.47 -6.53
CA GLU A 178 37.05 7.03 -7.94
C GLU A 178 36.16 5.83 -8.31
N LYS A 179 35.06 5.61 -7.58
CA LYS A 179 34.16 4.46 -7.79
C LYS A 179 33.12 4.68 -8.88
N CYS A 180 32.59 5.89 -9.01
CA CYS A 180 31.56 6.23 -10.00
C CYS A 180 31.55 7.72 -10.36
N ASN A 181 30.85 8.07 -11.46
CA ASN A 181 30.66 9.44 -11.96
C ASN A 181 31.97 10.22 -12.22
N GLN A 182 33.01 9.52 -12.71
CA GLN A 182 34.31 10.11 -13.06
C GLN A 182 34.27 10.95 -14.35
N ASP A 183 33.11 11.05 -14.98
CA ASP A 183 32.84 11.99 -16.06
C ASP A 183 32.58 13.43 -15.55
N ILE A 184 32.54 13.62 -14.23
CA ILE A 184 32.40 14.93 -13.57
C ILE A 184 33.75 15.34 -12.99
N ASP A 185 34.27 16.50 -13.43
CA ASP A 185 35.58 16.99 -13.01
C ASP A 185 35.57 17.62 -11.62
N PHE A 186 34.48 18.32 -11.27
CA PHE A 186 34.35 18.98 -9.96
C PHE A 186 32.91 18.94 -9.44
N ILE A 187 32.79 18.69 -8.13
CA ILE A 187 31.51 18.76 -7.40
C ILE A 187 31.51 19.96 -6.46
N MET A 188 30.53 20.85 -6.64
CA MET A 188 30.30 22.04 -5.83
C MET A 188 29.09 21.81 -4.90
N TYR A 189 29.36 21.46 -3.65
CA TYR A 189 28.31 21.27 -2.63
C TYR A 189 27.89 22.61 -2.01
N LEU A 190 26.59 22.92 -2.06
CA LEU A 190 25.99 24.21 -1.68
C LEU A 190 24.67 24.00 -0.90
N PRO A 191 24.71 23.72 0.41
CA PRO A 191 23.48 23.49 1.20
C PRO A 191 22.65 24.78 1.37
N PHE A 192 21.34 24.70 1.13
CA PHE A 192 20.41 25.84 1.29
C PHE A 192 20.40 26.39 2.71
N ARG A 193 20.64 25.53 3.70
CA ARG A 193 20.76 25.91 5.12
C ARG A 193 21.85 26.95 5.33
N GLU A 194 22.98 26.81 4.65
CA GLU A 194 24.10 27.76 4.71
C GLU A 194 23.88 28.97 3.81
N LEU A 195 23.27 28.79 2.63
CA LEU A 195 22.93 29.91 1.74
C LEU A 195 22.04 30.95 2.45
N ASN A 196 21.15 30.51 3.33
CA ASN A 196 20.31 31.39 4.15
C ASN A 196 21.11 32.36 5.05
N LEU A 197 22.35 32.04 5.42
CA LEU A 197 23.21 32.89 6.28
C LEU A 197 23.73 34.13 5.54
N ILE A 198 23.85 34.04 4.22
CA ILE A 198 24.48 35.05 3.37
C ILE A 198 23.51 35.73 2.42
N LYS A 199 22.20 35.46 2.55
CA LYS A 199 21.13 35.95 1.67
C LYS A 199 21.07 37.48 1.52
N ASP A 200 21.50 38.23 2.54
CA ASP A 200 21.39 39.70 2.58
C ASP A 200 22.60 40.40 1.93
N LYS A 201 23.61 39.64 1.49
CA LYS A 201 24.82 40.15 0.83
C LYS A 201 24.79 39.90 -0.68
N LYS A 202 25.58 40.67 -1.42
CA LYS A 202 25.75 40.52 -2.88
C LYS A 202 27.04 39.76 -3.18
N TYR A 203 26.95 38.78 -4.08
CA TYR A 203 28.05 37.93 -4.51
C TYR A 203 28.06 37.80 -6.03
N ASN A 204 29.23 37.56 -6.61
CA ASN A 204 29.33 36.89 -7.91
C ASN A 204 29.52 35.36 -7.70
N LEU A 205 29.48 34.55 -8.77
CA LEU A 205 29.55 33.09 -8.61
C LEU A 205 30.89 32.62 -8.03
N SER A 206 32.00 33.24 -8.44
CA SER A 206 33.34 32.91 -7.93
C SER A 206 33.43 33.18 -6.42
N GLU A 207 32.99 34.36 -5.98
CA GLU A 207 32.95 34.73 -4.55
C GLU A 207 32.05 33.81 -3.72
N LEU A 208 30.95 33.32 -4.31
CA LEU A 208 30.11 32.31 -3.67
C LEU A 208 30.85 30.98 -3.54
N LEU A 209 31.57 30.53 -4.57
CA LEU A 209 32.33 29.29 -4.53
C LEU A 209 33.48 29.35 -3.51
N CYS A 210 34.26 30.44 -3.47
CA CYS A 210 35.32 30.62 -2.46
C CYS A 210 34.76 30.64 -1.02
N TYR A 211 33.51 31.06 -0.85
CA TYR A 211 32.86 31.08 0.46
C TYR A 211 32.56 29.67 0.98
N PHE A 212 32.16 28.76 0.08
CA PHE A 212 31.87 27.38 0.43
C PHE A 212 33.13 26.51 0.46
N HIS A 213 34.03 26.70 -0.49
CA HIS A 213 35.24 25.93 -0.73
C HIS A 213 36.43 26.91 -0.80
N ASN A 214 37.04 27.19 0.36
CA ASN A 214 38.13 28.18 0.45
C ASN A 214 39.39 27.72 -0.29
N GLU A 215 39.51 26.42 -0.51
CA GLU A 215 40.59 25.72 -1.19
C GLU A 215 40.64 26.09 -2.68
N LEU A 216 39.53 26.62 -3.22
CA LEU A 216 39.42 27.08 -4.60
C LEU A 216 39.95 28.50 -4.81
N SER A 217 40.40 29.18 -3.74
CA SER A 217 40.85 30.57 -3.82
C SER A 217 42.02 30.74 -4.79
N GLY A 218 41.79 31.43 -5.92
CA GLY A 218 42.76 31.67 -6.99
C GLY A 218 42.61 30.79 -8.24
N TYR A 219 41.81 29.71 -8.20
CA TYR A 219 41.60 28.79 -9.33
C TYR A 219 40.18 28.87 -9.93
N GLU A 220 39.33 29.76 -9.42
CA GLU A 220 37.89 29.75 -9.70
C GLU A 220 37.58 30.05 -11.17
N LYS A 221 38.36 30.94 -11.79
CA LYS A 221 38.18 31.30 -13.21
C LYS A 221 38.55 30.16 -14.15
N GLU A 222 39.49 29.32 -13.74
CA GLU A 222 39.93 28.15 -14.51
C GLU A 222 38.88 27.03 -14.41
N ILE A 223 38.37 26.80 -13.20
CA ILE A 223 37.33 25.79 -12.92
C ILE A 223 35.99 26.15 -13.59
N LEU A 224 35.60 27.42 -13.59
CA LEU A 224 34.35 27.91 -14.19
C LEU A 224 34.39 27.99 -15.73
N ASN A 225 35.43 27.47 -16.36
CA ASN A 225 35.58 27.41 -17.82
C ASN A 225 34.68 26.30 -18.42
N GLU A 226 34.19 26.50 -19.65
CA GLU A 226 33.28 25.56 -20.34
C GLU A 226 33.91 24.19 -20.65
N LYS A 227 35.22 24.05 -20.48
CA LYS A 227 35.95 22.78 -20.68
C LYS A 227 35.70 21.76 -19.56
N HIS A 228 35.31 22.20 -18.37
CA HIS A 228 35.11 21.32 -17.22
C HIS A 228 33.64 20.95 -17.04
N ARG A 229 33.39 19.67 -16.73
CA ARG A 229 32.07 19.18 -16.34
C ARG A 229 31.85 19.41 -14.85
N LEU A 230 31.11 20.47 -14.55
CA LEU A 230 30.77 20.89 -13.20
C LEU A 230 29.45 20.25 -12.75
N LEU A 231 29.37 19.81 -11.48
CA LEU A 231 28.13 19.44 -10.81
C LEU A 231 27.89 20.34 -9.60
N PHE A 232 26.77 21.06 -9.59
CA PHE A 232 26.31 21.79 -8.41
C PHE A 232 25.29 20.96 -7.64
N ILE A 233 25.51 20.77 -6.33
CA ILE A 233 24.56 20.08 -5.45
C ILE A 233 23.95 21.09 -4.47
N LEU A 234 22.66 21.38 -4.64
CA LEU A 234 21.87 22.22 -3.75
C LEU A 234 21.05 21.35 -2.80
N ASP A 235 21.57 21.10 -1.60
CA ASP A 235 20.93 20.23 -0.61
C ASP A 235 19.92 21.01 0.26
N GLY A 236 18.69 20.47 0.39
CA GLY A 236 17.69 20.94 1.35
C GLY A 236 16.84 22.14 0.92
N LEU A 237 16.24 22.14 -0.27
CA LEU A 237 15.39 23.24 -0.76
C LEU A 237 14.20 23.59 0.18
N ASP A 238 13.69 22.62 0.92
CA ASP A 238 12.64 22.84 1.92
C ASP A 238 13.04 23.86 2.99
N GLU A 239 14.34 23.96 3.26
CA GLU A 239 14.93 24.86 4.25
C GLU A 239 15.24 26.24 3.69
N SER A 240 15.09 26.46 2.38
CA SER A 240 15.39 27.75 1.74
C SER A 240 14.42 28.84 2.19
N LYS A 241 14.97 29.97 2.66
CA LYS A 241 14.28 31.24 2.93
C LYS A 241 14.51 32.27 1.81
N ILE A 242 15.22 31.87 0.75
CA ILE A 242 15.57 32.73 -0.37
C ILE A 242 14.38 32.75 -1.34
N PRO A 243 13.88 33.93 -1.76
CA PRO A 243 12.78 34.02 -2.70
C PRO A 243 13.24 33.62 -4.11
N LEU A 244 12.98 32.38 -4.51
CA LEU A 244 13.31 31.87 -5.84
C LEU A 244 12.16 32.20 -6.81
N ASP A 245 12.29 33.31 -7.55
CA ASP A 245 11.26 33.78 -8.48
C ASP A 245 11.66 33.53 -9.94
N HIS A 246 10.88 32.70 -10.64
CA HIS A 246 11.13 32.28 -12.03
C HIS A 246 11.07 33.40 -13.06
N TYR A 247 10.45 34.54 -12.74
CA TYR A 247 10.29 35.67 -13.66
C TYR A 247 11.36 36.75 -13.48
N GLN A 248 12.40 36.49 -12.68
CA GLN A 248 13.48 37.45 -12.46
C GLN A 248 14.32 37.71 -13.71
N LYS A 249 14.87 38.93 -13.82
CA LYS A 249 15.75 39.34 -14.93
C LYS A 249 17.01 38.47 -15.01
N LYS A 250 17.24 37.89 -16.19
CA LYS A 250 18.41 37.08 -16.55
C LYS A 250 19.74 37.74 -16.18
N VAL A 251 20.65 36.96 -15.64
CA VAL A 251 22.04 37.32 -15.40
C VAL A 251 22.92 36.31 -16.13
N SER A 252 23.48 36.71 -17.27
CA SER A 252 24.33 35.85 -18.11
C SER A 252 25.83 35.98 -17.81
N ILE A 253 26.23 36.89 -16.91
CA ILE A 253 27.65 37.21 -16.65
C ILE A 253 28.04 36.73 -15.26
N VAL A 254 28.90 35.71 -15.21
CA VAL A 254 29.42 35.04 -14.00
C VAL A 254 30.14 36.00 -13.04
N THR A 255 30.75 37.07 -13.56
CA THR A 255 31.53 38.06 -12.78
C THR A 255 30.68 39.16 -12.13
N LYS A 256 29.39 39.29 -12.50
CA LYS A 256 28.52 40.36 -11.99
C LYS A 256 28.07 40.07 -10.57
N LYS A 257 28.29 41.02 -9.64
CA LYS A 257 27.75 40.93 -8.28
C LYS A 257 26.23 41.12 -8.30
N THR A 258 25.50 40.17 -7.76
CA THR A 258 24.04 40.20 -7.68
C THR A 258 23.56 39.71 -6.31
N SER A 259 22.28 39.84 -6.02
CA SER A 259 21.69 39.26 -4.82
C SER A 259 21.63 37.73 -4.92
N LEU A 260 21.67 37.04 -3.79
CA LEU A 260 21.79 35.58 -3.76
C LEU A 260 20.59 34.87 -4.39
N ASP A 261 19.39 35.42 -4.21
CA ASP A 261 18.15 34.94 -4.84
C ASP A 261 18.27 34.90 -6.37
N ARG A 262 18.80 35.98 -6.96
CA ARG A 262 19.03 36.06 -8.40
C ARG A 262 20.10 35.07 -8.84
N LEU A 263 21.22 35.00 -8.12
CA LEU A 263 22.33 34.11 -8.47
C LEU A 263 21.90 32.63 -8.48
N ILE A 264 21.23 32.16 -7.42
CA ILE A 264 20.76 30.78 -7.31
C ILE A 264 19.64 30.49 -8.31
N THR A 265 18.70 31.42 -8.50
CA THR A 265 17.62 31.23 -9.49
C THR A 265 18.15 31.12 -10.92
N ASN A 266 19.14 31.95 -11.29
CA ASN A 266 19.77 31.88 -12.61
C ASN A 266 20.62 30.60 -12.78
N LEU A 267 21.22 30.07 -11.71
CA LEU A 267 21.90 28.78 -11.72
C LEU A 267 20.90 27.63 -11.95
N ILE A 268 19.78 27.63 -11.21
CA ILE A 268 18.71 26.65 -11.35
C ILE A 268 18.10 26.67 -12.76
N ASN A 269 17.84 27.86 -13.29
CA ASN A 269 17.31 28.03 -14.64
C ASN A 269 18.34 27.66 -15.73
N GLY A 270 19.62 27.54 -15.40
CA GLY A 270 20.70 27.24 -16.35
C GLY A 270 21.10 28.43 -17.22
N GLU A 271 20.85 29.66 -16.74
CA GLU A 271 21.17 30.90 -17.44
C GLU A 271 22.59 31.39 -17.15
N LEU A 272 23.17 30.99 -16.01
CA LEU A 272 24.55 31.31 -15.61
C LEU A 272 25.58 30.34 -16.18
N LEU A 273 25.31 29.03 -16.10
CA LEU A 273 26.19 27.96 -16.56
C LEU A 273 25.34 26.85 -17.23
N PRO A 274 25.04 26.98 -18.54
CA PRO A 274 24.12 26.06 -19.22
C PRO A 274 24.64 24.62 -19.32
N SER A 275 25.96 24.42 -19.36
CA SER A 275 26.62 23.12 -19.45
C SER A 275 26.80 22.41 -18.10
N ALA A 276 26.58 23.10 -16.98
CA ALA A 276 26.76 22.53 -15.65
C ALA A 276 25.59 21.60 -15.26
N HIS A 277 25.92 20.48 -14.64
CA HIS A 277 24.96 19.59 -14.02
C HIS A 277 24.45 20.20 -12.72
N LEU A 278 23.20 19.88 -12.36
CA LEU A 278 22.57 20.37 -11.14
C LEU A 278 21.83 19.23 -10.44
N TRP A 279 22.05 19.09 -9.14
CA TRP A 279 21.28 18.20 -8.27
C TRP A 279 20.62 19.00 -7.16
N ILE A 280 19.30 18.89 -7.02
CA ILE A 280 18.56 19.49 -5.90
C ILE A 280 17.91 18.39 -5.08
N THR A 281 18.04 18.45 -3.75
CA THR A 281 17.28 17.60 -2.83
C THR A 281 16.19 18.41 -2.13
N SER A 282 15.01 17.82 -1.93
CA SER A 282 13.91 18.52 -1.24
C SER A 282 12.88 17.58 -0.62
N ARG A 283 12.05 18.10 0.28
CA ARG A 283 10.76 17.48 0.62
C ARG A 283 9.71 17.81 -0.47
N PRO A 284 8.75 16.90 -0.74
CA PRO A 284 7.68 17.16 -1.72
C PRO A 284 6.93 18.48 -1.50
N SER A 285 6.74 18.89 -0.23
CA SER A 285 6.02 20.11 0.13
C SER A 285 6.69 21.42 -0.34
N ALA A 286 8.00 21.41 -0.60
CA ALA A 286 8.75 22.60 -0.97
C ALA A 286 9.06 22.72 -2.47
N VAL A 287 8.64 21.73 -3.28
CA VAL A 287 8.88 21.69 -4.73
C VAL A 287 8.26 22.89 -5.44
N ASN A 288 7.15 23.43 -4.93
CA ASN A 288 6.49 24.63 -5.48
C ASN A 288 7.35 25.89 -5.47
N LYS A 289 8.45 25.92 -4.71
CA LYS A 289 9.40 27.04 -4.73
C LYS A 289 10.19 27.10 -6.04
N ILE A 290 10.23 26.01 -6.82
CA ILE A 290 10.96 25.91 -8.08
C ILE A 290 10.05 25.43 -9.21
N ASN A 291 10.39 25.75 -10.46
CA ASN A 291 9.74 25.15 -11.60
C ASN A 291 10.33 23.75 -11.84
N TYR A 292 9.70 22.73 -11.26
CA TYR A 292 10.17 21.35 -11.32
C TYR A 292 10.16 20.75 -12.73
N GLN A 293 9.49 21.38 -13.70
CA GLN A 293 9.48 20.93 -15.10
C GLN A 293 10.87 21.03 -15.77
N TYR A 294 11.78 21.84 -15.22
CA TYR A 294 13.17 21.92 -15.70
C TYR A 294 14.04 20.73 -15.28
N PHE A 295 13.52 19.80 -14.48
CA PHE A 295 14.29 18.69 -13.93
C PHE A 295 13.89 17.38 -14.61
N ASN A 296 14.89 16.68 -15.12
CA ASN A 296 14.75 15.35 -15.69
C ASN A 296 16.12 14.64 -15.58
N PRO A 297 16.22 13.54 -14.80
CA PRO A 297 15.15 12.86 -14.07
C PRO A 297 14.71 13.55 -12.77
N VAL A 298 13.43 13.36 -12.43
CA VAL A 298 12.93 13.55 -11.06
C VAL A 298 12.90 12.19 -10.37
N THR A 299 13.44 12.11 -9.16
CA THR A 299 13.58 10.86 -8.38
C THR A 299 12.99 11.03 -6.98
N GLU A 300 12.55 9.94 -6.37
CA GLU A 300 12.02 9.92 -5.00
C GLU A 300 12.75 8.86 -4.18
N ILE A 301 13.35 9.25 -3.06
CA ILE A 301 13.91 8.35 -2.04
C ILE A 301 12.76 7.95 -1.11
N ARG A 302 12.46 6.65 -1.07
CA ARG A 302 11.42 6.09 -0.21
C ARG A 302 11.95 5.80 1.20
N GLY A 303 13.14 5.22 1.30
CA GLY A 303 13.74 4.76 2.56
C GLY A 303 14.32 3.36 2.42
N PHE A 304 14.29 2.56 3.49
CA PHE A 304 14.73 1.16 3.49
C PHE A 304 13.59 0.19 3.20
N ASN A 305 13.73 -0.63 2.16
CA ASN A 305 12.90 -1.82 2.01
C ASN A 305 13.26 -2.89 3.08
N ASP A 306 12.46 -3.94 3.19
CA ASP A 306 12.64 -4.96 4.24
C ASP A 306 14.06 -5.57 4.26
N PRO A 307 14.66 -5.98 3.11
CA PRO A 307 16.07 -6.40 3.07
C PRO A 307 17.06 -5.34 3.57
N GLN A 308 16.89 -4.08 3.16
CA GLN A 308 17.78 -2.97 3.55
C GLN A 308 17.68 -2.65 5.05
N LYS A 309 16.50 -2.82 5.67
CA LYS A 309 16.37 -2.68 7.12
C LYS A 309 17.29 -3.67 7.84
N GLU A 310 17.23 -4.94 7.46
CA GLU A 310 18.07 -5.99 8.03
C GLU A 310 19.56 -5.72 7.81
N GLU A 311 19.93 -5.32 6.59
CA GLU A 311 21.29 -4.95 6.23
C GLU A 311 21.82 -3.82 7.13
N TYR A 312 21.03 -2.77 7.35
CA TYR A 312 21.40 -1.64 8.19
C TYR A 312 21.72 -2.08 9.62
N PHE A 313 20.83 -2.86 10.26
CA PHE A 313 21.04 -3.31 11.64
C PHE A 313 22.27 -4.22 11.75
N ARG A 314 22.49 -5.12 10.78
CA ARG A 314 23.68 -6.00 10.75
C ARG A 314 24.99 -5.26 10.55
N LYS A 315 25.00 -4.19 9.74
CA LYS A 315 26.18 -3.34 9.54
C LYS A 315 26.45 -2.42 10.74
N ARG A 316 25.40 -1.89 11.36
CA ARG A 316 25.52 -0.90 12.45
C ARG A 316 25.87 -1.51 13.79
N ILE A 317 25.47 -2.76 14.03
CA ILE A 317 25.71 -3.49 15.27
C ILE A 317 26.85 -4.48 15.02
N ARG A 318 27.98 -4.32 15.72
CA ARG A 318 29.18 -5.16 15.51
C ARG A 318 28.95 -6.61 15.92
N ASP A 319 28.20 -6.82 17.01
CA ASP A 319 27.83 -8.14 17.53
C ASP A 319 26.61 -8.68 16.78
N GLN A 320 26.79 -9.78 16.04
CA GLN A 320 25.75 -10.36 15.20
C GLN A 320 24.64 -11.07 15.98
N ASP A 321 24.92 -11.54 17.20
CA ASP A 321 23.91 -12.15 18.07
C ASP A 321 23.00 -11.06 18.64
N GLN A 322 23.58 -9.92 19.04
CA GLN A 322 22.81 -8.73 19.40
C GLN A 322 21.99 -8.20 18.22
N ALA A 323 22.59 -8.13 17.02
CA ALA A 323 21.89 -7.68 15.82
C ALA A 323 20.67 -8.57 15.50
N THR A 324 20.84 -9.89 15.60
CA THR A 324 19.76 -10.86 15.36
C THR A 324 18.65 -10.75 16.41
N THR A 325 19.03 -10.60 17.69
CA THR A 325 18.07 -10.42 18.80
C THR A 325 17.26 -9.14 18.63
N ILE A 326 17.92 -8.02 18.33
CA ILE A 326 17.28 -6.73 18.10
C ILE A 326 16.37 -6.79 16.87
N LEU A 327 16.83 -7.39 15.76
CA LEU A 327 16.01 -7.55 14.56
C LEU A 327 14.76 -8.39 14.82
N SER A 328 14.89 -9.47 15.59
CA SER A 328 13.75 -10.32 15.97
C SER A 328 12.72 -9.50 16.76
N HIS A 329 13.15 -8.72 17.74
CA HIS A 329 12.25 -7.86 18.54
C HIS A 329 11.61 -6.74 17.70
N ILE A 330 12.35 -6.10 16.81
CA ILE A 330 11.77 -5.06 15.94
C ILE A 330 10.72 -5.67 15.02
N LYS A 331 10.97 -6.86 14.46
CA LYS A 331 10.00 -7.57 13.61
C LYS A 331 8.72 -7.94 14.37
N THR A 332 8.81 -8.37 15.63
CA THR A 332 7.62 -8.61 16.48
C THR A 332 6.89 -7.30 16.79
N ALA A 333 7.61 -6.22 17.08
CA ALA A 333 7.07 -4.87 17.26
C ALA A 333 6.75 -4.18 15.92
N ARG A 334 5.78 -4.72 15.16
CA ARG A 334 5.53 -4.34 13.76
C ARG A 334 5.31 -2.83 13.50
N SER A 335 4.72 -2.08 14.43
CA SER A 335 4.65 -0.61 14.34
C SER A 335 6.03 0.00 14.13
N LEU A 336 7.00 -0.41 14.95
CA LEU A 336 8.39 0.05 14.89
C LEU A 336 9.08 -0.43 13.61
N TYR A 337 8.82 -1.67 13.18
CA TYR A 337 9.38 -2.21 11.93
C TYR A 337 8.92 -1.45 10.67
N ILE A 338 7.63 -1.05 10.61
CA ILE A 338 7.10 -0.23 9.52
C ILE A 338 7.80 1.12 9.52
N LEU A 339 7.96 1.74 10.69
CA LEU A 339 8.63 3.03 10.84
C LEU A 339 10.14 2.97 10.56
N CYS A 340 10.79 1.82 10.78
CA CYS A 340 12.16 1.55 10.34
C CYS A 340 12.34 1.57 8.81
N HIS A 341 11.28 1.84 8.03
CA HIS A 341 11.46 2.31 6.67
C HIS A 341 12.26 3.62 6.60
N ILE A 342 12.17 4.47 7.64
CA ILE A 342 12.91 5.73 7.73
C ILE A 342 14.25 5.48 8.44
N PRO A 343 15.41 5.66 7.77
CA PRO A 343 16.73 5.35 8.34
C PRO A 343 17.05 6.01 9.68
N VAL A 344 16.59 7.26 9.91
CA VAL A 344 16.79 7.92 11.21
C VAL A 344 16.14 7.16 12.36
N LEU A 345 15.00 6.50 12.12
CA LEU A 345 14.32 5.68 13.12
C LEU A 345 15.06 4.36 13.35
N CYS A 346 15.64 3.75 12.32
CA CYS A 346 16.55 2.61 12.52
C CYS A 346 17.73 2.96 13.42
N ARG A 347 18.30 4.16 13.25
CA ARG A 347 19.38 4.65 14.11
C ARG A 347 18.96 4.78 15.56
N ILE A 348 17.79 5.38 15.82
CA ILE A 348 17.24 5.53 17.18
C ILE A 348 17.00 4.15 17.80
N SER A 349 16.31 3.26 17.08
CA SER A 349 16.02 1.90 17.55
C SER A 349 17.30 1.13 17.87
N ALA A 350 18.29 1.18 16.98
CA ALA A 350 19.59 0.54 17.24
C ALA A 350 20.24 1.08 18.51
N THR A 351 20.28 2.41 18.70
CA THR A 351 20.88 3.03 19.90
C THR A 351 20.15 2.61 21.19
N VAL A 352 18.82 2.70 21.21
CA VAL A 352 18.02 2.35 22.40
C VAL A 352 18.17 0.88 22.76
N PHE A 353 17.99 -0.03 21.79
CA PHE A 353 18.04 -1.45 22.08
C PHE A 353 19.46 -1.93 22.42
N GLN A 354 20.51 -1.35 21.83
CA GLN A 354 21.89 -1.64 22.25
C GLN A 354 22.12 -1.25 23.70
N GLU A 355 21.56 -0.12 24.16
CA GLU A 355 21.72 0.31 25.54
C GLU A 355 20.97 -0.59 26.54
N ILE A 356 19.74 -0.97 26.20
CA ILE A 356 18.95 -1.91 27.00
C ILE A 356 19.70 -3.24 27.19
N LEU A 357 20.36 -3.76 26.13
CA LEU A 357 21.17 -4.97 26.21
C LEU A 357 22.41 -4.80 27.10
N LYS A 358 23.11 -3.67 27.02
CA LYS A 358 24.29 -3.40 27.87
C LYS A 358 23.94 -3.40 29.36
N ASN A 359 22.76 -2.89 29.71
CA ASN A 359 22.30 -2.80 31.09
C ASN A 359 21.76 -4.15 31.64
N GLY A 360 21.90 -5.24 30.89
CA GLY A 360 21.51 -6.59 31.32
C GLY A 360 20.00 -6.81 31.42
N ALA A 361 19.19 -5.94 30.83
CA ALA A 361 17.73 -6.03 30.88
C ALA A 361 17.18 -7.05 29.87
N ASP A 362 16.13 -7.80 30.28
CA ASP A 362 15.41 -8.72 29.40
C ASP A 362 14.69 -7.95 28.28
N MET A 363 14.85 -8.42 27.03
CA MET A 363 14.17 -7.89 25.84
C MET A 363 12.64 -7.96 25.94
N LYS A 364 12.09 -8.76 26.85
CA LYS A 364 10.63 -8.80 27.11
C LYS A 364 10.04 -7.46 27.54
N ASN A 365 10.82 -6.61 28.23
CA ASN A 365 10.38 -5.28 28.67
C ASN A 365 10.84 -4.18 27.71
N ALA A 366 11.37 -4.54 26.53
CA ALA A 366 11.86 -3.57 25.59
C ALA A 366 10.69 -2.86 24.87
N PRO A 367 10.88 -1.60 24.43
CA PRO A 367 9.82 -0.82 23.81
C PRO A 367 9.16 -1.52 22.62
N THR A 368 7.84 -1.41 22.55
CA THR A 368 7.02 -1.93 21.45
C THR A 368 6.22 -0.83 20.74
N THR A 369 6.05 0.32 21.41
CA THR A 369 5.38 1.51 20.86
C THR A 369 6.37 2.62 20.48
N LEU A 370 5.92 3.59 19.67
CA LEU A 370 6.76 4.71 19.28
C LEU A 370 7.04 5.61 20.48
N THR A 371 6.06 5.82 21.36
CA THR A 371 6.21 6.66 22.54
C THR A 371 7.23 6.08 23.52
N GLU A 372 7.17 4.78 23.81
CA GLU A 372 8.17 4.10 24.64
C GLU A 372 9.57 4.26 24.05
N MET A 373 9.72 4.03 22.75
CA MET A 373 11.02 4.14 22.07
C MET A 373 11.64 5.53 22.21
N TYR A 374 10.84 6.59 22.07
CA TYR A 374 11.31 7.96 22.23
C TYR A 374 11.57 8.34 23.69
N LEU A 375 10.77 7.83 24.64
CA LEU A 375 11.01 8.01 26.07
C LEU A 375 12.32 7.37 26.51
N HIS A 376 12.58 6.12 26.12
CA HIS A 376 13.84 5.46 26.42
C HIS A 376 15.04 6.16 25.76
N PHE A 377 14.86 6.66 24.53
CA PHE A 377 15.90 7.48 23.90
C PHE A 377 16.15 8.79 24.69
N LEU A 378 15.10 9.47 25.15
CA LEU A 378 15.24 10.67 25.98
C LEU A 378 15.92 10.38 27.31
N LEU A 379 15.57 9.28 27.99
CA LEU A 379 16.20 8.83 29.23
C LEU A 379 17.70 8.60 29.04
N PHE A 380 18.07 7.75 28.07
CA PHE A 380 19.47 7.50 27.72
C PHE A 380 20.22 8.79 27.41
N PHE A 381 19.59 9.68 26.64
CA PHE A 381 20.18 10.96 26.31
C PHE A 381 20.47 11.79 27.56
N THR A 382 19.52 11.88 28.49
CA THR A 382 19.68 12.65 29.74
C THR A 382 20.69 12.03 30.70
N GLU A 383 20.88 10.72 30.69
CA GLU A 383 21.89 10.02 31.48
C GLU A 383 23.31 10.37 31.00
N GLN A 384 23.57 10.30 29.69
CA GLN A 384 24.86 10.72 29.12
C GLN A 384 25.20 12.19 29.40
N MET A 385 24.19 13.06 29.42
CA MET A 385 24.35 14.48 29.76
C MET A 385 24.82 14.67 31.20
N THR A 386 24.39 13.78 32.10
CA THR A 386 24.70 13.83 33.53
C THR A 386 26.16 13.49 33.80
N GLU A 387 26.70 12.44 33.18
CA GLU A 387 28.11 12.07 33.32
C GLU A 387 29.04 13.20 32.86
N ASN A 388 28.67 13.90 31.79
CA ASN A 388 29.43 15.05 31.28
C ASN A 388 29.34 16.29 32.21
N TYR A 389 28.25 16.46 32.97
CA TYR A 389 28.04 17.55 33.95
C TYR A 389 28.77 17.31 35.28
N SER A 390 28.76 16.08 35.80
CA SER A 390 29.46 15.71 37.04
C SER A 390 30.98 15.96 36.96
N ILE A 391 31.55 15.94 35.76
CA ILE A 391 32.97 16.24 35.52
C ILE A 391 33.25 17.77 35.47
N ARG A 392 32.22 18.63 35.41
CA ARG A 392 32.36 20.11 35.35
C ARG A 392 32.34 20.81 36.71
N GLN A 393 31.61 20.31 37.71
CA GLN A 393 31.52 20.94 39.03
C GLN A 393 32.20 20.09 40.10
N SER A 394 33.48 20.35 40.36
CA SER A 394 34.21 19.85 41.53
C SER A 394 34.60 21.00 42.45
N THR A 395 33.61 21.85 42.76
CA THR A 395 33.58 22.79 43.90
C THR A 395 32.10 23.08 44.14
N ASP A 396 31.45 22.21 44.92
CA ASP A 396 30.37 22.52 45.86
C ASP A 396 29.55 21.26 46.16
N ASN A 397 29.48 20.92 47.45
CA ASN A 397 28.65 19.84 47.99
C ASN A 397 27.17 20.26 48.02
N ALA A 398 26.54 20.44 46.85
CA ALA A 398 25.10 20.56 46.72
C ALA A 398 24.51 19.26 46.13
N GLY A 399 23.53 18.68 46.82
CA GLY A 399 23.10 17.30 46.66
C GLY A 399 22.49 16.93 45.30
N SER A 400 22.47 15.62 45.02
CA SER A 400 21.97 14.96 43.79
C SER A 400 20.53 15.26 43.36
N SER A 401 19.77 16.03 44.16
CA SER A 401 18.38 16.43 43.90
C SER A 401 18.31 17.75 43.10
N GLU A 402 19.20 18.70 43.37
CA GLU A 402 19.18 20.03 42.76
C GLU A 402 19.63 19.99 41.29
N THR A 403 20.64 19.16 41.00
CA THR A 403 21.10 18.86 39.63
C THR A 403 20.03 18.10 38.82
N ARG A 404 19.15 17.32 39.46
CA ARG A 404 18.04 16.62 38.78
C ARG A 404 16.89 17.56 38.43
N ARG A 405 16.54 18.50 39.31
CA ARG A 405 15.51 19.53 39.04
C ARG A 405 15.89 20.46 37.88
N ALA A 406 17.16 20.87 37.79
CA ALA A 406 17.65 21.67 36.66
C ALA A 406 17.46 20.96 35.31
N LYS A 407 17.76 19.65 35.23
CA LYS A 407 17.62 18.84 34.01
C LYS A 407 16.20 18.80 33.45
N VAL A 408 15.19 18.66 34.32
CA VAL A 408 13.79 18.62 33.86
C VAL A 408 13.35 19.97 33.35
N LEU A 409 13.74 21.04 34.04
CA LEU A 409 13.41 22.39 33.63
C LEU A 409 13.89 22.66 32.21
N ASP A 410 15.06 22.14 31.83
CA ASP A 410 15.61 22.32 30.48
C ASP A 410 14.88 21.48 29.42
N ILE A 411 14.43 20.25 29.74
CA ILE A 411 13.59 19.45 28.85
C ILE A 411 12.22 20.11 28.64
N VAL A 412 11.64 20.67 29.70
CA VAL A 412 10.36 21.40 29.63
C VAL A 412 10.50 22.67 28.78
N LYS A 413 11.58 23.44 28.95
CA LYS A 413 11.89 24.61 28.10
C LYS A 413 12.07 24.19 26.64
N LEU A 414 12.81 23.11 26.39
CA LEU A 414 13.05 22.59 25.05
C LEU A 414 11.75 22.09 24.40
N GLY A 415 10.88 21.43 25.16
CA GLY A 415 9.56 20.99 24.70
C GLY A 415 8.61 22.16 24.41
N LYS A 416 8.61 23.20 25.25
CA LYS A 416 7.88 24.45 25.00
C LYS A 416 8.31 25.09 23.68
N PHE A 417 9.61 25.12 23.45
CA PHE A 417 10.19 25.65 22.23
C PHE A 417 9.81 24.79 21.01
N ALA A 418 9.91 23.46 21.11
CA ALA A 418 9.51 22.53 20.06
C ALA A 418 8.03 22.70 19.68
N PHE A 419 7.15 22.88 20.67
CA PHE A 419 5.73 23.13 20.46
C PHE A 419 5.48 24.45 19.71
N HIS A 420 6.17 25.53 20.07
CA HIS A 420 6.03 26.82 19.38
C HIS A 420 6.49 26.75 17.91
N LEU A 421 7.63 26.08 17.67
CA LEU A 421 8.12 25.82 16.32
C LEU A 421 7.13 24.98 15.51
N LEU A 422 6.50 23.98 16.15
CA LEU A 422 5.50 23.12 15.50
C LEU A 422 4.27 23.93 15.07
N GLN A 423 3.78 24.84 15.92
CA GLN A 423 2.66 25.73 15.59
C GLN A 423 3.00 26.72 14.47
N LYS A 424 4.24 27.20 14.41
CA LYS A 424 4.72 28.13 13.37
C LYS A 424 5.13 27.43 12.07
N GLY A 425 5.21 26.09 12.05
CA GLY A 425 5.73 25.33 10.92
C GLY A 425 7.21 25.60 10.63
N GLN A 426 7.99 25.97 11.65
CA GLN A 426 9.43 26.28 11.53
C GLN A 426 10.29 25.07 11.87
N LEU A 427 11.29 24.78 11.02
CA LEU A 427 12.23 23.66 11.16
C LEU A 427 13.62 24.10 11.66
N LEU A 428 13.97 25.36 11.44
CA LEU A 428 15.27 25.95 11.76
C LEU A 428 15.10 27.03 12.83
N PHE A 429 16.05 27.10 13.75
CA PHE A 429 16.10 28.12 14.80
C PHE A 429 17.52 28.63 15.08
N TYR A 430 17.60 29.80 15.68
CA TYR A 430 18.84 30.53 15.96
C TYR A 430 19.17 30.56 17.45
N GLU A 431 20.41 30.91 17.77
CA GLU A 431 20.85 31.14 19.15
C GLU A 431 19.96 32.16 19.91
N ASN A 432 19.47 33.20 19.22
CA ASN A 432 18.56 34.16 19.84
C ASN A 432 17.20 33.54 20.20
N ASP A 433 16.68 32.62 19.37
CA ASP A 433 15.40 31.96 19.62
C ASP A 433 15.49 31.04 20.86
N LEU A 434 16.66 30.43 21.08
CA LEU A 434 16.96 29.64 22.29
C LEU A 434 17.07 30.52 23.54
N LYS A 435 17.70 31.70 23.42
CA LYS A 435 17.81 32.68 24.50
C LYS A 435 16.45 33.27 24.89
N GLU A 436 15.57 33.56 23.92
CA GLU A 436 14.19 33.98 24.17
C GLU A 436 13.39 32.93 24.97
N CYS A 437 13.76 31.65 24.86
CA CYS A 437 13.15 30.55 25.60
C CYS A 437 13.86 30.20 26.92
N GLY A 438 14.91 30.94 27.29
CA GLY A 438 15.62 30.77 28.57
C GLY A 438 16.54 29.54 28.65
N ILE A 439 17.07 29.07 27.52
CA ILE A 439 18.05 27.97 27.44
C ILE A 439 19.45 28.56 27.23
N ASP A 440 20.45 28.19 28.06
CA ASP A 440 21.82 28.73 27.95
C ASP A 440 22.61 28.10 26.78
N PHE A 441 23.50 28.89 26.21
CA PHE A 441 24.27 28.57 25.02
C PHE A 441 25.28 27.41 25.22
N GLN A 442 25.87 27.26 26.42
CA GLN A 442 26.77 26.14 26.72
C GLN A 442 26.01 24.81 26.93
N GLU A 443 24.72 24.86 27.28
CA GLU A 443 23.82 23.70 27.33
C GLU A 443 23.40 23.25 25.92
N ALA A 444 23.27 24.17 24.96
CA ALA A 444 22.93 23.86 23.56
C ALA A 444 23.92 22.88 22.88
N LEU A 445 25.21 22.95 23.23
CA LEU A 445 26.28 22.03 22.76
C LEU A 445 26.14 20.61 23.33
N MET A 446 25.46 20.47 24.46
CA MET A 446 25.22 19.19 25.12
C MET A 446 24.11 18.40 24.39
N TYR A 447 23.18 19.05 23.69
CA TYR A 447 22.08 18.39 22.95
C TYR A 447 22.51 17.66 21.66
N SER A 448 23.80 17.31 21.51
CA SER A 448 24.35 16.60 20.34
C SER A 448 23.72 15.19 20.24
N GLY A 449 22.68 15.05 19.43
CA GLY A 449 21.90 13.82 19.31
C GLY A 449 20.41 14.06 19.13
N ILE A 450 19.89 15.16 19.68
CA ILE A 450 18.51 15.67 19.50
C ILE A 450 18.51 16.87 18.55
N CYS A 451 19.51 17.74 18.68
CA CYS A 451 19.72 18.91 17.83
C CYS A 451 21.01 18.77 17.02
N THR A 452 21.00 19.26 15.78
CA THR A 452 22.20 19.42 14.95
C THR A 452 22.63 20.88 14.98
N GLN A 453 23.88 21.14 15.39
CA GLN A 453 24.49 22.46 15.41
C GLN A 453 25.28 22.70 14.11
N ILE A 454 25.12 23.89 13.51
CA ILE A 454 25.84 24.28 12.30
C ILE A 454 26.74 25.49 12.61
N PHE A 455 28.05 25.37 12.34
CA PHE A 455 29.04 26.43 12.52
C PHE A 455 29.45 27.05 11.17
N LYS A 456 29.30 28.37 11.01
CA LYS A 456 30.16 29.20 10.13
C LYS A 456 30.01 30.70 10.45
N LEU A 457 31.14 31.43 10.54
CA LEU A 457 31.23 32.91 10.70
C LEU A 457 30.55 33.54 11.92
N GLY A 458 30.66 32.90 13.10
CA GLY A 458 30.25 33.51 14.37
C GLY A 458 28.73 33.57 14.63
N ARG A 459 27.89 33.02 13.74
CA ARG A 459 26.45 32.81 13.96
C ARG A 459 26.14 31.32 14.03
N LYS A 460 25.33 30.91 15.00
CA LYS A 460 25.02 29.50 15.27
C LYS A 460 23.55 29.22 14.96
N ILE A 461 23.33 28.28 14.04
CA ILE A 461 21.99 27.80 13.63
C ILE A 461 21.82 26.37 14.13
N TYR A 462 20.59 26.03 14.50
CA TYR A 462 20.20 24.74 15.02
C TYR A 462 18.96 24.18 14.32
N SER A 463 18.83 22.86 14.31
CA SER A 463 17.63 22.14 13.89
C SER A 463 17.49 20.83 14.66
N PHE A 464 16.27 20.35 14.86
CA PHE A 464 16.07 18.98 15.37
C PHE A 464 16.55 17.96 14.32
N VAL A 465 17.09 16.83 14.79
CA VAL A 465 17.57 15.74 13.91
C VAL A 465 16.45 15.21 13.00
N HIS A 466 15.21 15.20 13.48
CA HIS A 466 14.01 14.82 12.73
C HIS A 466 12.77 15.56 13.25
N LEU A 467 11.76 15.76 12.40
CA LEU A 467 10.50 16.41 12.80
C LEU A 467 9.77 15.66 13.92
N SER A 468 9.86 14.33 13.93
CA SER A 468 9.28 13.52 15.01
C SER A 468 9.85 13.82 16.40
N PHE A 469 11.10 14.28 16.52
CA PHE A 469 11.65 14.74 17.81
C PHE A 469 10.99 16.03 18.26
N GLN A 470 10.74 16.95 17.33
CA GLN A 470 10.01 18.18 17.61
C GLN A 470 8.57 17.87 18.03
N GLU A 471 7.89 16.96 17.35
CA GLU A 471 6.53 16.51 17.68
C GLU A 471 6.48 15.77 19.04
N PHE A 472 7.47 14.92 19.33
CA PHE A 472 7.60 14.21 20.60
C PHE A 472 7.81 15.18 21.78
N LEU A 473 8.81 16.06 21.69
CA LEU A 473 9.11 17.03 22.75
C LEU A 473 7.95 18.01 22.97
N ALA A 474 7.25 18.38 21.89
CA ALA A 474 6.03 19.16 21.98
C ALA A 474 4.93 18.42 22.75
N ALA A 475 4.74 17.11 22.50
CA ALA A 475 3.77 16.29 23.23
C ALA A 475 4.15 16.15 24.71
N VAL A 476 5.44 15.93 25.03
CA VAL A 476 5.94 15.91 26.41
C VAL A 476 5.64 17.23 27.13
N PHE A 477 5.91 18.37 26.49
CA PHE A 477 5.61 19.69 27.08
C PHE A 477 4.11 19.89 27.34
N VAL A 478 3.27 19.56 26.37
CA VAL A 478 1.80 19.65 26.51
C VAL A 478 1.30 18.77 27.65
N TYR A 479 1.83 17.55 27.76
CA TYR A 479 1.48 16.62 28.82
C TYR A 479 1.91 17.14 30.21
N LEU A 480 3.14 17.66 30.34
CA LEU A 480 3.64 18.21 31.60
C LEU A 480 2.92 19.50 32.01
N THR A 481 2.38 20.27 31.06
CA THR A 481 1.64 21.53 31.32
C THR A 481 0.13 21.36 31.34
N LEU A 482 -0.37 20.13 31.43
CA LEU A 482 -1.81 19.82 31.29
C LEU A 482 -2.71 20.44 32.37
N ARG A 483 -2.13 20.83 33.51
CA ARG A 483 -2.83 21.41 34.67
C ARG A 483 -2.44 22.86 34.98
N ASP A 484 -1.54 23.46 34.19
CA ASP A 484 -1.10 24.85 34.36
C ASP A 484 -2.09 25.80 33.67
N GLU A 485 -2.42 26.95 34.31
CA GLU A 485 -3.19 28.04 33.68
C GLU A 485 -2.52 28.57 32.40
N GLY A 486 -1.21 28.32 32.25
CA GLY A 486 -0.39 28.58 31.07
C GLY A 486 -0.45 27.53 29.94
N ASN A 487 -1.35 26.53 29.99
CA ASN A 487 -1.41 25.46 28.98
C ASN A 487 -1.58 26.02 27.55
N PRO A 488 -0.70 25.65 26.60
CA PRO A 488 -0.64 26.27 25.28
C PRO A 488 -1.74 25.79 24.31
N LEU A 489 -2.49 24.74 24.65
CA LEU A 489 -3.63 24.26 23.87
C LEU A 489 -4.93 25.05 24.17
N LEU A 490 -4.98 25.77 25.29
CA LEU A 490 -6.15 26.53 25.73
C LEU A 490 -6.08 27.97 25.24
N LYS A 491 -6.51 28.21 23.99
CA LYS A 491 -6.38 29.52 23.33
C LYS A 491 -7.55 30.46 23.61
N THR A 492 -8.76 29.93 23.78
CA THR A 492 -9.96 30.76 24.00
C THR A 492 -10.34 30.86 25.48
N PRO A 493 -10.95 31.99 25.93
CA PRO A 493 -11.47 32.13 27.29
C PRO A 493 -12.46 31.01 27.68
N LEU A 494 -13.23 30.52 26.69
CA LEU A 494 -14.18 29.42 26.86
C LEU A 494 -13.46 28.06 27.07
N GLU A 495 -12.34 27.80 26.39
CA GLU A 495 -11.51 26.60 26.61
C GLU A 495 -10.78 26.67 27.96
N LYS A 496 -10.28 27.86 28.37
CA LYS A 496 -9.68 28.07 29.69
C LYS A 496 -10.69 27.87 30.83
N MET A 497 -11.91 28.42 30.70
CA MET A 497 -13.01 28.18 31.64
C MET A 497 -13.50 26.72 31.64
N LYS A 498 -13.47 26.03 30.49
CA LYS A 498 -13.84 24.61 30.38
C LYS A 498 -12.77 23.69 30.98
N CYS A 499 -11.47 23.96 30.81
CA CYS A 499 -10.40 23.12 31.34
C CYS A 499 -10.24 23.18 32.87
N LEU A 500 -10.65 24.28 33.50
CA LEU A 500 -10.80 24.35 34.97
C LEU A 500 -11.88 23.38 35.52
N LYS A 501 -12.67 22.74 34.65
CA LYS A 501 -13.79 21.83 35.01
C LYS A 501 -13.71 20.41 34.40
N HIS A 502 -12.72 20.07 33.56
CA HIS A 502 -12.71 18.81 32.78
C HIS A 502 -11.41 17.98 32.93
N THR A 503 -11.52 16.64 32.78
CA THR A 503 -10.47 15.61 33.03
C THR A 503 -9.45 15.52 31.87
N LEU A 504 -8.33 14.78 32.02
CA LEU A 504 -7.33 14.56 30.94
C LEU A 504 -8.01 14.06 29.65
N CYS A 505 -9.01 13.20 29.82
CA CYS A 505 -9.81 12.61 28.76
C CYS A 505 -10.42 13.65 27.79
N ASP A 506 -10.94 14.77 28.29
CA ASP A 506 -11.62 15.77 27.45
C ASP A 506 -10.64 16.57 26.58
N LEU A 507 -9.43 16.80 27.08
CA LEU A 507 -8.36 17.42 26.29
C LEU A 507 -7.89 16.47 25.18
N LEU A 508 -7.71 15.19 25.49
CA LEU A 508 -7.36 14.17 24.50
C LEU A 508 -8.43 14.04 23.40
N LYS A 509 -9.73 14.03 23.75
CA LYS A 509 -10.83 14.03 22.75
C LYS A 509 -10.73 15.22 21.80
N THR A 510 -10.40 16.41 22.33
CA THR A 510 -10.26 17.63 21.53
C THR A 510 -9.10 17.53 20.53
N GLU A 511 -7.97 16.95 20.93
CA GLU A 511 -6.83 16.74 20.04
C GLU A 511 -7.10 15.65 18.98
N VAL A 512 -7.83 14.59 19.33
CA VAL A 512 -8.32 13.59 18.36
C VAL A 512 -9.18 14.27 17.28
N ASP A 513 -10.11 15.15 17.68
CA ASP A 513 -10.95 15.92 16.76
C ASP A 513 -10.12 16.86 15.85
N LYS A 514 -9.09 17.53 16.39
CA LYS A 514 -8.19 18.40 15.60
C LYS A 514 -7.39 17.59 14.58
N ALA A 515 -6.84 16.43 14.97
CA ALA A 515 -6.13 15.55 14.04
C ALA A 515 -7.06 15.04 12.93
N MET A 516 -8.31 14.69 13.25
CA MET A 516 -9.30 14.26 12.26
C MET A 516 -9.71 15.36 11.27
N ARG A 517 -9.67 16.63 11.69
CA ARG A 517 -9.90 17.80 10.80
C ARG A 517 -8.66 18.16 9.96
N SER A 518 -7.47 17.69 10.34
CA SER A 518 -6.23 17.94 9.62
C SER A 518 -6.26 17.31 8.21
N LYS A 519 -6.03 18.14 7.19
CA LYS A 519 -6.01 17.70 5.78
C LYS A 519 -4.74 16.91 5.43
N ASN A 520 -3.59 17.36 5.94
CA ASN A 520 -2.29 16.75 5.67
C ASN A 520 -1.85 15.75 6.75
N GLY A 521 -2.48 15.70 7.92
CA GLY A 521 -2.08 14.78 8.99
C GLY A 521 -0.88 15.25 9.83
N HIS A 522 -0.55 16.55 9.80
CA HIS A 522 0.58 17.12 10.55
C HIS A 522 0.50 17.02 12.07
N LEU A 523 -0.62 16.53 12.62
CA LEU A 523 -0.82 16.32 14.06
C LEU A 523 -0.85 14.84 14.42
N ASP A 524 -0.70 13.94 13.46
CA ASP A 524 -0.91 12.51 13.65
C ASP A 524 0.12 11.91 14.61
N ILE A 525 1.41 12.15 14.38
CA ILE A 525 2.49 11.69 15.28
C ILE A 525 2.39 12.38 16.64
N PHE A 526 2.16 13.70 16.65
CA PHE A 526 1.98 14.45 17.90
C PHE A 526 0.85 13.85 18.76
N LEU A 527 -0.29 13.50 18.15
CA LEU A 527 -1.41 12.84 18.83
C LEU A 527 -1.04 11.44 19.34
N ARG A 528 -0.32 10.64 18.54
CA ARG A 528 0.18 9.31 18.95
C ARG A 528 1.02 9.43 20.23
N PHE A 529 1.98 10.36 20.26
CA PHE A 529 2.81 10.60 21.45
C PHE A 529 2.00 11.09 22.64
N LEU A 530 1.08 12.03 22.45
CA LEU A 530 0.27 12.56 23.55
C LEU A 530 -0.61 11.48 24.20
N LEU A 531 -1.21 10.61 23.39
CA LEU A 531 -1.99 9.47 23.90
C LEU A 531 -1.10 8.43 24.57
N GLY A 532 0.05 8.08 23.97
CA GLY A 532 1.00 7.15 24.58
C GLY A 532 1.53 7.65 25.93
N LEU A 533 1.82 8.95 26.07
CA LEU A 533 2.26 9.57 27.33
C LEU A 533 1.20 9.51 28.43
N SER A 534 -0.07 9.32 28.05
CA SER A 534 -1.18 9.20 29.01
C SER A 534 -1.22 7.82 29.70
N LEU A 535 -0.48 6.81 29.21
CA LEU A 535 -0.36 5.51 29.88
C LEU A 535 0.49 5.58 31.15
N GLU A 536 0.03 4.93 32.21
CA GLU A 536 0.73 4.88 33.50
C GLU A 536 2.17 4.35 33.41
N SER A 537 2.43 3.35 32.55
CA SER A 537 3.80 2.83 32.30
C SER A 537 4.74 3.90 31.76
N ASN A 538 4.27 4.69 30.79
CA ASN A 538 5.02 5.79 30.18
C ASN A 538 5.14 6.99 31.13
N GLN A 539 4.13 7.25 31.96
CA GLN A 539 4.20 8.24 33.03
C GLN A 539 5.27 7.87 34.07
N THR A 540 5.40 6.59 34.41
CA THR A 540 6.42 6.10 35.35
C THR A 540 7.83 6.33 34.78
N LEU A 541 8.03 6.05 33.49
CA LEU A 541 9.28 6.37 32.78
C LEU A 541 9.54 7.88 32.79
N LEU A 542 8.54 8.72 32.54
CA LEU A 542 8.67 10.18 32.59
C LEU A 542 8.93 10.70 34.01
N SER A 543 8.40 10.04 35.03
CA SER A 543 8.59 10.39 36.45
C SER A 543 10.02 10.13 36.90
N SER A 544 10.75 9.20 36.27
CA SER A 544 12.18 9.04 36.50
C SER A 544 12.99 10.29 36.10
N LEU A 545 12.48 11.07 35.13
CA LEU A 545 13.01 12.38 34.78
C LEU A 545 12.51 13.44 35.78
N HIS A 546 11.20 13.48 36.06
CA HIS A 546 10.55 14.45 36.96
C HIS A 546 9.91 13.79 38.19
N PRO A 547 10.66 13.60 39.30
CA PRO A 547 10.15 12.88 40.47
C PRO A 547 8.96 13.53 41.18
N GLU A 548 8.72 14.83 40.94
CA GLU A 548 7.57 15.59 41.45
C GLU A 548 6.34 15.47 40.55
N LEU A 549 6.41 14.69 39.47
CA LEU A 549 5.27 14.43 38.59
C LEU A 549 4.26 13.55 39.32
N GLU A 550 3.05 14.06 39.55
CA GLU A 550 1.94 13.28 40.06
C GLU A 550 1.53 12.24 39.00
N ILE A 551 1.84 10.95 39.24
CA ILE A 551 1.36 9.85 38.41
C ILE A 551 -0.15 9.72 38.61
N ARG A 552 -0.89 9.67 37.50
CA ARG A 552 -2.35 9.59 37.53
C ARG A 552 -2.84 8.29 36.92
N ALA A 553 -3.41 7.45 37.77
CA ALA A 553 -4.27 6.35 37.35
C ALA A 553 -5.66 6.88 36.94
N GLU A 554 -5.73 7.70 35.88
CA GLU A 554 -7.01 8.08 35.26
C GLU A 554 -7.42 6.96 34.29
N SER A 555 -8.69 6.52 34.34
CA SER A 555 -9.18 5.47 33.43
C SER A 555 -9.19 5.99 31.99
N LEU A 556 -8.39 5.34 31.13
CA LEU A 556 -8.31 5.63 29.70
C LEU A 556 -9.43 4.95 28.89
N GLU A 557 -10.33 4.20 29.55
CA GLU A 557 -11.40 3.46 28.89
C GLU A 557 -12.36 4.40 28.13
N GLU A 558 -12.61 5.59 28.67
CA GLU A 558 -13.47 6.58 28.04
C GLU A 558 -12.87 7.11 26.72
N ILE A 559 -11.57 7.44 26.69
CA ILE A 559 -10.91 7.92 25.47
C ILE A 559 -10.76 6.79 24.45
N VAL A 560 -10.48 5.56 24.88
CA VAL A 560 -10.45 4.36 24.01
C VAL A 560 -11.81 4.15 23.34
N ASN A 561 -12.90 4.19 24.11
CA ASN A 561 -14.26 4.06 23.59
C ASN A 561 -14.64 5.21 22.65
N TYR A 562 -14.17 6.42 22.94
CA TYR A 562 -14.36 7.57 22.06
C TYR A 562 -13.63 7.40 20.71
N ILE A 563 -12.37 6.94 20.72
CA ILE A 563 -11.61 6.66 19.50
C ILE A 563 -12.31 5.57 18.67
N LYS A 564 -12.73 4.46 19.30
CA LYS A 564 -13.51 3.39 18.65
C LYS A 564 -14.80 3.92 18.00
N LYS A 565 -15.51 4.82 18.68
CA LYS A 565 -16.71 5.48 18.15
C LYS A 565 -16.42 6.35 16.92
N ILE A 566 -15.28 7.06 16.89
CA ILE A 566 -14.86 7.84 15.72
C ILE A 566 -14.47 6.91 14.57
N ILE A 567 -13.70 5.85 14.84
CA ILE A 567 -13.33 4.82 13.86
C ILE A 567 -14.59 4.26 13.18
N ASN A 568 -15.62 3.89 13.96
CA ASN A 568 -16.90 3.36 13.47
C ASN A 568 -17.71 4.37 12.62
N ARG A 569 -17.50 5.68 12.81
CA ARG A 569 -18.19 6.73 12.04
C ARG A 569 -17.39 7.19 10.81
N SER A 570 -16.08 6.96 10.78
CA SER A 570 -15.19 7.42 9.73
C SER A 570 -15.40 6.66 8.42
N LYS A 571 -15.30 7.38 7.29
CA LYS A 571 -15.34 6.82 5.93
C LYS A 571 -13.98 6.85 5.21
N SER A 572 -12.94 7.41 5.83
CA SER A 572 -11.59 7.53 5.25
C SER A 572 -10.68 6.49 5.89
N PHE A 573 -10.12 5.60 5.06
CA PHE A 573 -9.18 4.58 5.52
C PHE A 573 -7.95 5.23 6.16
N GLU A 574 -7.37 6.24 5.50
CA GLU A 574 -6.12 6.91 5.92
C GLU A 574 -6.22 7.52 7.32
N LYS A 575 -7.35 8.17 7.63
CA LYS A 575 -7.56 8.77 8.97
C LYS A 575 -7.80 7.69 10.03
N THR A 576 -8.48 6.62 9.67
CA THR A 576 -8.75 5.52 10.58
C THR A 576 -7.45 4.75 10.93
N PHE A 577 -6.48 4.65 10.01
CA PHE A 577 -5.15 4.10 10.30
C PHE A 577 -4.45 4.82 11.45
N ASN A 578 -4.42 6.16 11.41
CA ASN A 578 -3.82 6.92 12.50
C ASN A 578 -4.50 6.62 13.85
N LEU A 579 -5.82 6.48 13.87
CA LEU A 579 -6.57 6.13 15.09
C LEU A 579 -6.28 4.71 15.59
N PHE A 580 -6.04 3.74 14.70
CA PHE A 580 -5.56 2.41 15.10
C PHE A 580 -4.15 2.47 15.71
N HIS A 581 -3.27 3.29 15.15
CA HIS A 581 -1.97 3.54 15.78
C HIS A 581 -2.12 4.23 17.14
N CYS A 582 -3.04 5.17 17.29
CA CYS A 582 -3.37 5.75 18.59
C CYS A 582 -3.87 4.71 19.60
N LEU A 583 -4.73 3.76 19.21
CA LEU A 583 -5.15 2.64 20.07
C LEU A 583 -3.97 1.73 20.42
N SER A 584 -3.07 1.47 19.46
CA SER A 584 -1.84 0.71 19.70
C SER A 584 -0.90 1.41 20.68
N GLU A 585 -0.77 2.73 20.64
CA GLU A 585 0.00 3.51 21.62
C GLU A 585 -0.65 3.50 23.01
N LEU A 586 -1.96 3.26 23.10
CA LEU A 586 -2.69 3.06 24.34
C LEU A 586 -2.71 1.58 24.80
N ASN A 587 -1.96 0.70 24.13
CA ASN A 587 -1.96 -0.75 24.35
C ASN A 587 -3.36 -1.42 24.23
N ASP A 588 -4.33 -0.79 23.55
CA ASP A 588 -5.65 -1.37 23.26
C ASP A 588 -5.62 -2.11 21.91
N ASN A 589 -5.50 -3.43 21.99
CA ASN A 589 -5.58 -4.31 20.82
C ASN A 589 -6.96 -4.97 20.64
N SER A 590 -7.95 -4.62 21.48
CA SER A 590 -9.24 -5.31 21.52
C SER A 590 -9.98 -5.34 20.18
N LEU A 591 -10.03 -4.22 19.44
CA LEU A 591 -10.67 -4.17 18.11
C LEU A 591 -9.91 -4.99 17.05
N THR A 592 -8.59 -5.05 17.17
CA THR A 592 -7.72 -5.88 16.31
C THR A 592 -7.93 -7.37 16.62
N SER A 593 -7.97 -7.75 17.90
CA SER A 593 -8.19 -9.11 18.37
C SER A 593 -9.60 -9.62 18.08
N GLU A 594 -10.63 -8.77 18.22
CA GLU A 594 -12.01 -9.09 17.83
C GLU A 594 -12.06 -9.49 16.35
N ILE A 595 -11.35 -8.75 15.49
CA ILE A 595 -11.33 -9.01 14.05
C ILE A 595 -10.44 -10.21 13.69
N GLN A 596 -9.32 -10.42 14.39
CA GLN A 596 -8.55 -11.65 14.24
C GLN A 596 -9.38 -12.88 14.63
N ASN A 597 -10.05 -12.85 15.78
CA ASN A 597 -10.93 -13.94 16.21
C ASN A 597 -12.07 -14.17 15.20
N PHE A 598 -12.63 -13.09 14.67
CA PHE A 598 -13.66 -13.14 13.62
C PHE A 598 -13.16 -13.70 12.28
N LEU A 599 -11.88 -13.49 11.93
CA LEU A 599 -11.25 -14.14 10.77
C LEU A 599 -11.03 -15.64 11.00
N HIS A 600 -10.60 -16.02 12.21
CA HIS A 600 -10.29 -17.41 12.57
C HIS A 600 -11.56 -18.26 12.75
N SER A 601 -12.67 -17.66 13.18
CA SER A 601 -13.93 -18.39 13.43
C SER A 601 -14.66 -18.82 12.14
N GLY A 602 -14.32 -18.24 10.98
CA GLY A 602 -14.85 -18.64 9.67
C GLY A 602 -16.36 -18.41 9.44
N ASP A 603 -17.10 -18.02 10.47
CA ASP A 603 -18.56 -17.91 10.45
C ASP A 603 -19.02 -16.49 10.07
N LEU A 604 -19.13 -16.28 8.76
CA LEU A 604 -19.19 -14.94 8.16
C LEU A 604 -20.31 -14.81 7.12
N ALA A 605 -21.27 -15.73 7.13
CA ALA A 605 -22.25 -15.86 6.05
C ALA A 605 -23.37 -14.80 6.08
N THR A 606 -23.51 -13.99 7.14
CA THR A 606 -24.73 -13.18 7.34
C THR A 606 -24.54 -11.69 7.65
N GLN A 607 -23.32 -11.17 7.80
CA GLN A 607 -23.11 -9.74 8.11
C GLN A 607 -22.04 -9.09 7.22
N THR A 608 -22.44 -8.06 6.47
CA THR A 608 -21.50 -7.18 5.75
C THR A 608 -20.69 -6.38 6.76
N LEU A 609 -19.37 -6.52 6.75
CA LEU A 609 -18.50 -5.78 7.65
C LEU A 609 -18.61 -4.26 7.47
N SER A 610 -18.58 -3.54 8.58
CA SER A 610 -18.59 -2.07 8.60
C SER A 610 -17.29 -1.49 8.03
N SER A 611 -17.32 -0.19 7.70
CA SER A 611 -16.10 0.52 7.22
C SER A 611 -14.96 0.44 8.23
N ALA A 612 -15.27 0.47 9.53
CA ALA A 612 -14.29 0.35 10.59
C ALA A 612 -13.67 -1.04 10.68
N GLN A 613 -14.49 -2.09 10.57
CA GLN A 613 -13.98 -3.46 10.56
C GLN A 613 -13.13 -3.73 9.31
N CYS A 614 -13.49 -3.15 8.16
CA CYS A 614 -12.64 -3.20 6.97
C CYS A 614 -11.30 -2.47 7.20
N SER A 615 -11.31 -1.26 7.78
CA SER A 615 -10.07 -0.54 8.08
C SER A 615 -9.19 -1.27 9.09
N ALA A 616 -9.80 -1.84 10.13
CA ALA A 616 -9.10 -2.67 11.09
C ALA A 616 -8.52 -3.92 10.42
N LEU A 617 -9.28 -4.60 9.56
CA LEU A 617 -8.77 -5.74 8.81
C LEU A 617 -7.52 -5.37 8.01
N VAL A 618 -7.55 -4.26 7.28
CA VAL A 618 -6.35 -3.79 6.56
C VAL A 618 -5.22 -3.51 7.54
N PHE A 619 -5.48 -2.84 8.67
CA PHE A 619 -4.48 -2.57 9.70
C PHE A 619 -3.84 -3.86 10.26
N VAL A 620 -4.65 -4.88 10.58
CA VAL A 620 -4.20 -6.19 11.06
C VAL A 620 -3.38 -6.91 10.00
N LEU A 621 -3.86 -6.94 8.75
CA LEU A 621 -3.23 -7.70 7.67
C LEU A 621 -1.98 -7.03 7.10
N VAL A 622 -1.89 -5.70 7.15
CA VAL A 622 -0.65 -4.97 6.87
C VAL A 622 0.39 -5.22 7.98
N ARG A 623 -0.06 -5.49 9.22
CA ARG A 623 0.84 -5.91 10.30
C ARG A 623 1.26 -7.38 10.24
N SER A 624 0.40 -8.27 9.75
CA SER A 624 0.70 -9.70 9.69
C SER A 624 1.68 -10.00 8.56
N GLU A 625 2.70 -10.83 8.82
CA GLU A 625 3.54 -11.42 7.76
C GLU A 625 2.88 -12.65 7.11
N GLU A 626 1.70 -13.03 7.58
CA GLU A 626 1.02 -14.24 7.14
C GLU A 626 0.33 -14.03 5.79
N ILE A 627 0.68 -14.90 4.83
CA ILE A 627 0.07 -14.93 3.50
C ILE A 627 -1.32 -15.56 3.64
N GLN A 628 -2.36 -14.82 3.25
CA GLN A 628 -3.72 -15.35 3.27
C GLN A 628 -3.92 -16.36 2.14
N GLU A 629 -4.45 -17.54 2.47
CA GLU A 629 -4.78 -18.53 1.44
C GLU A 629 -5.95 -18.05 0.55
N LYS A 630 -6.95 -17.40 1.15
CA LYS A 630 -8.19 -17.02 0.46
C LYS A 630 -8.73 -15.68 0.97
N PHE A 631 -9.07 -14.78 0.05
CA PHE A 631 -9.77 -13.52 0.31
C PHE A 631 -11.05 -13.46 -0.51
N GLU A 632 -12.19 -13.14 0.11
CA GLU A 632 -13.50 -13.09 -0.56
C GLU A 632 -14.12 -11.71 -0.38
N LEU A 633 -14.09 -10.86 -1.42
CA LEU A 633 -14.55 -9.47 -1.32
C LEU A 633 -16.05 -9.36 -0.95
N LYS A 634 -16.85 -10.35 -1.36
CA LYS A 634 -18.29 -10.41 -1.07
C LYS A 634 -18.61 -10.47 0.44
N LYS A 635 -17.68 -10.96 1.27
CA LYS A 635 -17.79 -10.96 2.74
C LYS A 635 -17.59 -9.56 3.37
N PHE A 636 -17.06 -8.62 2.58
CA PHE A 636 -16.74 -7.26 3.01
C PHE A 636 -17.67 -6.26 2.34
N ARG A 637 -17.10 -5.20 1.75
CA ARG A 637 -17.81 -4.18 1.00
C ARG A 637 -17.62 -4.40 -0.50
N PRO A 638 -18.51 -5.17 -1.17
CA PRO A 638 -18.43 -5.41 -2.62
C PRO A 638 -18.65 -4.10 -3.39
N SER A 639 -17.56 -3.50 -3.86
CA SER A 639 -17.53 -2.29 -4.69
C SER A 639 -16.09 -1.98 -5.10
N ASP A 640 -15.90 -1.20 -6.18
CA ASP A 640 -14.56 -0.71 -6.58
C ASP A 640 -13.84 0.01 -5.44
N LYS A 641 -14.54 0.90 -4.72
CA LYS A 641 -13.99 1.62 -3.57
C LYS A 641 -13.60 0.68 -2.42
N GLY A 642 -14.39 -0.38 -2.19
CA GLY A 642 -14.10 -1.40 -1.20
C GLY A 642 -12.84 -2.18 -1.54
N LEU A 643 -12.73 -2.66 -2.78
CA LEU A 643 -11.53 -3.35 -3.27
C LEU A 643 -10.30 -2.45 -3.20
N LYS A 644 -10.41 -1.18 -3.61
CA LYS A 644 -9.31 -0.21 -3.57
C LYS A 644 -8.73 -0.03 -2.16
N GLY A 645 -9.58 0.02 -1.14
CA GLY A 645 -9.14 0.06 0.26
C GLY A 645 -8.53 -1.26 0.76
N LEU A 646 -8.91 -2.39 0.14
CA LEU A 646 -8.46 -3.74 0.50
C LEU A 646 -7.33 -4.27 -0.40
N LEU A 647 -6.76 -3.46 -1.30
CA LEU A 647 -5.61 -3.83 -2.13
C LEU A 647 -4.41 -4.38 -1.32
N PRO A 648 -4.06 -3.82 -0.14
CA PRO A 648 -2.99 -4.39 0.67
C PRO A 648 -3.25 -5.84 1.10
N VAL A 649 -4.53 -6.22 1.27
CA VAL A 649 -4.94 -7.58 1.59
C VAL A 649 -4.76 -8.49 0.37
N VAL A 650 -5.25 -8.05 -0.79
CA VAL A 650 -5.13 -8.80 -2.05
C VAL A 650 -3.67 -9.07 -2.41
N LYS A 651 -2.78 -8.10 -2.16
CA LYS A 651 -1.33 -8.23 -2.37
C LYS A 651 -0.72 -9.42 -1.62
N ASN A 652 -1.19 -9.67 -0.40
CA ASN A 652 -0.69 -10.74 0.47
C ASN A 652 -1.59 -11.99 0.44
N THR A 653 -2.42 -12.15 -0.60
CA THR A 653 -3.35 -13.28 -0.73
C THR A 653 -2.99 -14.17 -1.91
N ARG A 654 -3.10 -15.50 -1.76
CA ARG A 654 -2.94 -16.48 -2.85
C ARG A 654 -4.16 -16.57 -3.76
N ARG A 655 -5.37 -16.55 -3.21
CA ARG A 655 -6.63 -16.69 -3.96
C ARG A 655 -7.62 -15.57 -3.65
N ALA A 656 -7.84 -14.66 -4.61
CA ALA A 656 -8.81 -13.58 -4.49
C ALA A 656 -10.12 -13.93 -5.22
N LEU A 657 -11.22 -14.01 -4.46
CA LEU A 657 -12.57 -14.25 -4.97
C LEU A 657 -13.36 -12.94 -4.95
N LEU A 658 -13.52 -12.36 -6.13
CA LEU A 658 -14.12 -11.04 -6.35
C LEU A 658 -15.41 -11.11 -7.17
N SER A 659 -16.00 -12.31 -7.30
CA SER A 659 -17.16 -12.56 -8.15
C SER A 659 -18.43 -11.88 -7.62
N GLY A 660 -19.23 -11.28 -8.52
CA GLY A 660 -20.52 -10.67 -8.19
C GLY A 660 -20.41 -9.51 -7.19
N CYS A 661 -19.35 -8.71 -7.29
CA CYS A 661 -19.04 -7.63 -6.35
C CYS A 661 -19.34 -6.22 -6.91
N GLY A 662 -19.93 -6.12 -8.10
CA GLY A 662 -20.21 -4.83 -8.74
C GLY A 662 -18.94 -4.06 -9.09
N LEU A 663 -17.89 -4.79 -9.51
CA LEU A 663 -16.62 -4.21 -9.91
C LEU A 663 -16.67 -3.75 -11.36
N THR A 664 -15.87 -2.73 -11.67
CA THR A 664 -15.74 -2.13 -13.01
C THR A 664 -14.27 -2.08 -13.44
N GLU A 665 -13.98 -1.40 -14.56
CA GLU A 665 -12.62 -1.13 -15.01
C GLU A 665 -11.72 -0.45 -13.94
N GLU A 666 -12.28 0.31 -12.99
CA GLU A 666 -11.50 0.96 -11.91
C GLU A 666 -10.81 -0.09 -11.01
N SER A 667 -11.51 -1.18 -10.72
CA SER A 667 -10.97 -2.32 -9.97
C SER A 667 -9.84 -3.00 -10.73
N CYS A 668 -10.03 -3.24 -12.02
CA CYS A 668 -9.00 -3.83 -12.88
C CYS A 668 -7.71 -2.99 -12.91
N LYS A 669 -7.85 -1.67 -13.06
CA LYS A 669 -6.73 -0.72 -12.99
C LYS A 669 -6.00 -0.76 -11.64
N SER A 670 -6.77 -0.89 -10.55
CA SER A 670 -6.22 -1.02 -9.21
C SER A 670 -5.44 -2.33 -9.03
N LEU A 671 -6.00 -3.45 -9.47
CA LEU A 671 -5.39 -4.79 -9.41
C LEU A 671 -4.15 -4.92 -10.31
N THR A 672 -4.12 -4.21 -11.43
CA THR A 672 -2.96 -4.15 -12.35
C THR A 672 -1.69 -3.81 -11.57
N SER A 673 -1.78 -2.83 -10.68
CA SER A 673 -0.63 -2.42 -9.87
C SER A 673 -0.15 -3.53 -8.93
N ILE A 674 -1.03 -4.40 -8.43
CA ILE A 674 -0.66 -5.55 -7.59
C ILE A 674 0.02 -6.63 -8.41
N LEU A 675 -0.54 -6.97 -9.58
CA LEU A 675 0.00 -8.01 -10.47
C LEU A 675 1.44 -7.70 -10.93
N GLN A 676 1.81 -6.42 -10.95
CA GLN A 676 3.15 -5.96 -11.33
C GLN A 676 4.18 -6.04 -10.19
N LEU A 677 3.74 -6.20 -8.93
CA LEU A 677 4.65 -6.21 -7.78
C LEU A 677 5.39 -7.55 -7.64
N LYS A 678 6.72 -7.50 -7.50
CA LYS A 678 7.57 -8.67 -7.16
C LYS A 678 7.12 -9.39 -5.88
N SER A 679 6.61 -8.62 -4.91
CA SER A 679 6.13 -9.13 -3.63
C SER A 679 4.73 -9.76 -3.69
N SER A 680 4.01 -9.67 -4.81
CA SER A 680 2.67 -10.26 -4.92
C SER A 680 2.72 -11.78 -4.74
N THR A 681 1.74 -12.33 -4.04
CA THR A 681 1.58 -13.77 -3.81
C THR A 681 0.36 -14.36 -4.53
N LEU A 682 -0.33 -13.55 -5.34
CA LEU A 682 -1.59 -13.90 -5.98
C LEU A 682 -1.39 -14.94 -7.09
N ILE A 683 -2.00 -16.11 -6.91
CA ILE A 683 -1.98 -17.26 -7.82
C ILE A 683 -3.33 -17.37 -8.54
N LYS A 684 -4.43 -17.04 -7.87
CA LYS A 684 -5.80 -17.16 -8.42
C LYS A 684 -6.61 -15.89 -8.25
N LEU A 685 -7.24 -15.45 -9.34
CA LEU A 685 -8.12 -14.29 -9.40
C LEU A 685 -9.44 -14.68 -10.07
N GLU A 686 -10.52 -14.68 -9.29
CA GLU A 686 -11.89 -14.85 -9.81
C GLU A 686 -12.62 -13.52 -9.79
N MET A 687 -13.08 -13.05 -10.94
CA MET A 687 -13.84 -11.80 -11.07
C MET A 687 -15.16 -11.99 -11.82
N ASN A 688 -15.70 -13.20 -11.81
CA ASN A 688 -16.93 -13.54 -12.53
C ASN A 688 -18.10 -12.60 -12.17
N ASN A 689 -18.98 -12.33 -13.13
CA ASN A 689 -20.21 -11.57 -12.94
C ASN A 689 -19.97 -10.14 -12.42
N ASN A 690 -19.03 -9.42 -13.04
CA ASN A 690 -18.74 -8.00 -12.80
C ASN A 690 -18.75 -7.23 -14.13
N ASP A 691 -19.03 -5.93 -14.13
CA ASP A 691 -19.11 -5.13 -15.37
C ASP A 691 -17.72 -4.58 -15.76
N LEU A 692 -16.79 -5.50 -16.07
CA LEU A 692 -15.39 -5.14 -16.32
C LEU A 692 -15.19 -4.54 -17.71
N GLN A 693 -15.93 -5.03 -18.70
CA GLN A 693 -15.82 -4.68 -20.12
C GLN A 693 -14.41 -4.96 -20.68
N ASP A 694 -14.20 -4.73 -21.98
CA ASP A 694 -12.91 -4.94 -22.62
C ASP A 694 -11.82 -4.01 -22.04
N SER A 695 -12.19 -2.78 -21.68
CA SER A 695 -11.28 -1.82 -21.07
C SER A 695 -10.71 -2.32 -19.73
N GLY A 696 -11.53 -2.97 -18.90
CA GLY A 696 -11.07 -3.58 -17.65
C GLY A 696 -10.06 -4.70 -17.88
N VAL A 697 -10.31 -5.59 -18.84
CA VAL A 697 -9.38 -6.68 -19.19
C VAL A 697 -8.08 -6.13 -19.78
N ASN A 698 -8.14 -5.08 -20.60
CA ASN A 698 -6.96 -4.40 -21.14
C ASN A 698 -6.04 -3.89 -20.02
N HIS A 699 -6.60 -3.32 -18.94
CA HIS A 699 -5.82 -2.94 -17.77
C HIS A 699 -5.16 -4.16 -17.10
N LEU A 700 -5.92 -5.23 -16.84
CA LEU A 700 -5.37 -6.45 -16.22
C LEU A 700 -4.24 -7.05 -17.07
N CYS A 701 -4.36 -7.04 -18.40
CA CYS A 701 -3.34 -7.55 -19.31
C CYS A 701 -2.00 -6.84 -19.15
N ALA A 702 -1.98 -5.53 -18.88
CA ALA A 702 -0.75 -4.79 -18.58
C ALA A 702 -0.07 -5.29 -17.29
N GLY A 703 -0.84 -5.84 -16.35
CA GLY A 703 -0.33 -6.46 -15.14
C GLY A 703 0.15 -7.89 -15.36
N LEU A 704 -0.60 -8.68 -16.13
CA LEU A 704 -0.27 -10.07 -16.45
C LEU A 704 1.00 -10.21 -17.32
N LYS A 705 1.30 -9.22 -18.17
CA LYS A 705 2.56 -9.16 -18.95
C LYS A 705 3.80 -8.90 -18.10
N SER A 706 3.65 -8.57 -16.81
CA SER A 706 4.78 -8.31 -15.94
C SER A 706 5.60 -9.60 -15.70
N PRO A 707 6.94 -9.55 -15.75
CA PRO A 707 7.79 -10.69 -15.38
C PRO A 707 7.67 -11.07 -13.89
N HIS A 708 6.97 -10.25 -13.10
CA HIS A 708 6.72 -10.49 -11.68
C HIS A 708 5.34 -11.09 -11.39
N CYS A 709 4.51 -11.26 -12.41
CA CYS A 709 3.19 -11.87 -12.24
C CYS A 709 3.34 -13.36 -11.91
N LYS A 710 2.59 -13.82 -10.90
CA LYS A 710 2.55 -15.23 -10.46
C LYS A 710 1.16 -15.85 -10.65
N LEU A 711 0.29 -15.17 -11.39
CA LEU A 711 -1.10 -15.58 -11.54
C LEU A 711 -1.18 -16.80 -12.47
N GLU A 712 -1.74 -17.89 -11.97
CA GLU A 712 -1.94 -19.14 -12.71
C GLU A 712 -3.39 -19.33 -13.14
N ILE A 713 -4.35 -18.78 -12.38
CA ILE A 713 -5.78 -18.99 -12.61
C ILE A 713 -6.51 -17.65 -12.73
N LEU A 714 -7.15 -17.41 -13.87
CA LEU A 714 -7.97 -16.23 -14.13
C LEU A 714 -9.38 -16.64 -14.58
N ARG A 715 -10.41 -16.20 -13.84
CA ARG A 715 -11.82 -16.44 -14.18
C ARG A 715 -12.58 -15.13 -14.37
N LEU A 716 -13.17 -14.96 -15.55
CA LEU A 716 -13.83 -13.75 -16.04
C LEU A 716 -15.21 -14.06 -16.65
N SER A 717 -15.92 -15.06 -16.14
CA SER A 717 -17.24 -15.42 -16.66
C SER A 717 -18.22 -14.26 -16.51
N GLY A 718 -19.04 -13.98 -17.53
CA GLY A 718 -20.11 -12.97 -17.45
C GLY A 718 -19.62 -11.56 -17.12
N CYS A 719 -18.52 -11.13 -17.76
CA CYS A 719 -17.87 -9.85 -17.48
C CYS A 719 -18.09 -8.76 -18.55
N GLY A 720 -18.97 -9.03 -19.52
CA GLY A 720 -19.22 -8.12 -20.64
C GLY A 720 -18.06 -8.07 -21.66
N LEU A 721 -17.32 -9.17 -21.80
CA LEU A 721 -16.16 -9.23 -22.68
C LEU A 721 -16.56 -9.49 -24.14
N THR A 722 -15.79 -8.94 -25.08
CA THR A 722 -15.94 -9.16 -26.52
C THR A 722 -14.65 -9.72 -27.14
N GLU A 723 -14.58 -9.76 -28.48
CA GLU A 723 -13.38 -10.14 -29.22
C GLU A 723 -12.13 -9.31 -28.87
N GLU A 724 -12.29 -8.07 -28.39
CA GLU A 724 -11.17 -7.21 -28.02
C GLU A 724 -10.41 -7.76 -26.80
N SER A 725 -11.13 -8.22 -25.77
CA SER A 725 -10.53 -8.87 -24.61
C SER A 725 -9.69 -10.09 -24.99
N CYS A 726 -10.15 -10.89 -25.96
CA CYS A 726 -9.41 -12.04 -26.45
C CYS A 726 -8.08 -11.64 -27.09
N LYS A 727 -8.03 -10.57 -27.89
CA LYS A 727 -6.80 -10.05 -28.49
C LYS A 727 -5.78 -9.65 -27.42
N SER A 728 -6.24 -8.96 -26.39
CA SER A 728 -5.38 -8.56 -25.28
C SER A 728 -4.86 -9.75 -24.47
N LEU A 729 -5.72 -10.72 -24.14
CA LEU A 729 -5.31 -11.92 -23.40
C LEU A 729 -4.39 -12.83 -24.23
N ALA A 730 -4.60 -12.94 -25.54
CA ALA A 730 -3.68 -13.67 -26.43
C ALA A 730 -2.26 -13.09 -26.34
N SER A 731 -2.12 -11.77 -26.35
CA SER A 731 -0.81 -11.11 -26.22
C SER A 731 -0.14 -11.33 -24.84
N VAL A 732 -0.92 -11.61 -23.78
CA VAL A 732 -0.38 -12.01 -22.47
C VAL A 732 0.21 -13.41 -22.56
N LEU A 733 -0.53 -14.35 -23.15
CA LEU A 733 -0.13 -15.75 -23.28
C LEU A 733 1.09 -15.94 -24.20
N GLN A 734 1.34 -15.02 -25.14
CA GLN A 734 2.54 -14.98 -25.99
C GLN A 734 3.81 -14.54 -25.24
N THR A 735 3.68 -13.96 -24.04
CA THR A 735 4.83 -13.45 -23.28
C THR A 735 5.59 -14.62 -22.64
N GLU A 736 6.92 -14.67 -22.78
CA GLU A 736 7.77 -15.76 -22.25
C GLU A 736 7.60 -16.01 -20.74
N ASN A 737 7.21 -14.97 -19.99
CA ASN A 737 7.04 -15.02 -18.54
C ASN A 737 5.60 -15.34 -18.08
N SER A 738 4.70 -15.73 -18.98
CA SER A 738 3.31 -16.01 -18.61
C SER A 738 3.21 -17.26 -17.72
N THR A 739 2.72 -17.07 -16.50
CA THR A 739 2.44 -18.15 -15.54
C THR A 739 1.04 -18.73 -15.68
N LEU A 740 0.19 -18.17 -16.54
CA LEU A 740 -1.22 -18.56 -16.63
C LEU A 740 -1.36 -20.01 -17.10
N ARG A 741 -2.20 -20.79 -16.41
CA ARG A 741 -2.51 -22.21 -16.66
C ARG A 741 -4.00 -22.47 -16.85
N GLU A 742 -4.85 -21.66 -16.24
CA GLU A 742 -6.31 -21.75 -16.37
C GLU A 742 -6.90 -20.38 -16.75
N LEU A 743 -7.67 -20.38 -17.85
CA LEU A 743 -8.44 -19.22 -18.30
C LEU A 743 -9.89 -19.63 -18.54
N GLU A 744 -10.80 -18.99 -17.80
CA GLU A 744 -12.25 -19.17 -17.93
C GLU A 744 -12.91 -17.84 -18.32
N MET A 745 -13.64 -17.84 -19.44
CA MET A 745 -14.32 -16.65 -19.99
C MET A 745 -15.77 -16.94 -20.37
N ASN A 746 -16.40 -17.90 -19.71
CA ASN A 746 -17.78 -18.33 -19.97
C ASN A 746 -18.77 -17.15 -20.03
N ASN A 747 -19.86 -17.28 -20.78
CA ASN A 747 -20.98 -16.33 -20.83
C ASN A 747 -20.56 -14.89 -21.18
N ASN A 748 -19.60 -14.73 -22.09
CA ASN A 748 -19.19 -13.45 -22.68
C ASN A 748 -19.48 -13.44 -24.19
N ASN A 749 -19.64 -12.28 -24.82
CA ASN A 749 -19.98 -12.21 -26.26
C ASN A 749 -18.71 -12.18 -27.13
N LEU A 750 -17.91 -13.25 -27.07
CA LEU A 750 -16.61 -13.31 -27.74
C LEU A 750 -16.74 -13.48 -29.26
N GLN A 751 -17.77 -14.22 -29.69
CA GLN A 751 -17.99 -14.60 -31.10
C GLN A 751 -16.80 -15.36 -31.71
N ASP A 752 -16.91 -15.80 -32.97
CA ASP A 752 -15.82 -16.52 -33.63
C ASP A 752 -14.56 -15.67 -33.81
N SER A 753 -14.72 -14.36 -34.06
CA SER A 753 -13.63 -13.39 -34.17
C SER A 753 -12.77 -13.26 -32.91
N GLY A 754 -13.34 -13.55 -31.73
CA GLY A 754 -12.60 -13.65 -30.48
C GLY A 754 -11.58 -14.79 -30.44
N LEU A 755 -11.77 -15.85 -31.24
CA LEU A 755 -10.78 -16.93 -31.43
C LEU A 755 -10.03 -16.82 -32.78
N LEU A 756 -10.60 -16.09 -33.74
CA LEU A 756 -10.05 -15.82 -35.07
C LEU A 756 -9.35 -14.46 -35.10
N ILE A 757 -8.19 -14.35 -34.45
CA ILE A 757 -7.32 -13.21 -34.73
C ILE A 757 -6.61 -13.53 -36.06
N HIS A 758 -7.04 -12.84 -37.12
CA HIS A 758 -6.63 -12.95 -38.53
C HIS A 758 -5.10 -12.84 -38.78
N HIS A 759 -4.30 -13.84 -38.42
CA HIS A 759 -2.90 -13.97 -38.86
C HIS A 759 -2.47 -15.44 -39.06
N PRO A 760 -1.39 -15.71 -39.83
CA PRO A 760 -1.03 -17.05 -40.29
C PRO A 760 -0.92 -18.04 -39.13
N LEU A 761 -1.37 -19.26 -39.39
CA LEU A 761 -1.50 -20.44 -38.51
C LEU A 761 -0.23 -20.88 -37.74
N THR A 762 0.84 -20.09 -37.75
CA THR A 762 2.17 -20.39 -37.19
C THR A 762 2.43 -19.80 -35.80
N GLU A 763 1.54 -18.96 -35.24
CA GLU A 763 1.78 -18.26 -33.94
C GLU A 763 0.76 -18.55 -32.82
N LEU A 764 0.00 -19.65 -32.92
CA LEU A 764 -0.86 -20.13 -31.83
C LEU A 764 -0.10 -20.81 -30.66
N HIS A 765 1.23 -20.64 -30.60
CA HIS A 765 2.11 -21.09 -29.50
C HIS A 765 1.75 -20.51 -28.13
N TYR A 766 0.82 -19.57 -28.03
CA TYR A 766 0.44 -19.00 -26.74
C TYR A 766 -0.48 -19.93 -25.92
N LEU A 767 -1.16 -20.89 -26.55
CA LEU A 767 -1.91 -21.95 -25.84
C LEU A 767 -1.00 -23.09 -25.34
N LEU A 768 0.30 -23.05 -25.64
CA LEU A 768 1.27 -24.09 -25.24
C LEU A 768 1.34 -24.29 -23.73
N TYR A 769 1.02 -23.24 -22.96
CA TYR A 769 1.14 -23.21 -21.51
C TYR A 769 -0.20 -23.36 -20.76
N LEU A 770 -1.34 -23.21 -21.44
CA LEU A 770 -2.64 -23.42 -20.80
C LEU A 770 -2.95 -24.91 -20.65
N LEU A 771 -3.45 -25.27 -19.48
CA LEU A 771 -3.96 -26.60 -19.18
C LEU A 771 -5.49 -26.64 -19.29
N PHE A 772 -6.17 -25.56 -18.90
CA PHE A 772 -7.63 -25.49 -18.84
C PHE A 772 -8.15 -24.26 -19.60
N TYR A 773 -9.02 -24.48 -20.58
CA TYR A 773 -9.65 -23.41 -21.36
C TYR A 773 -11.16 -23.60 -21.44
N ARG A 774 -11.92 -22.68 -20.83
CA ARG A 774 -13.38 -22.76 -20.71
C ARG A 774 -14.06 -21.56 -21.35
N LEU A 775 -14.88 -21.83 -22.37
CA LEU A 775 -15.57 -20.88 -23.24
C LEU A 775 -17.06 -21.25 -23.42
N SER A 776 -17.73 -21.65 -22.35
CA SER A 776 -19.15 -21.98 -22.39
C SER A 776 -20.00 -20.74 -22.73
N GLY A 777 -20.94 -20.85 -23.66
CA GLY A 777 -21.91 -19.79 -23.97
C GLY A 777 -21.26 -18.50 -24.48
N CYS A 778 -20.26 -18.60 -25.35
CA CYS A 778 -19.49 -17.46 -25.85
C CYS A 778 -19.90 -16.95 -27.25
N GLY A 779 -20.98 -17.51 -27.81
CA GLY A 779 -21.43 -17.21 -29.17
C GLY A 779 -20.51 -17.80 -30.25
N LEU A 780 -19.81 -18.90 -29.94
CA LEU A 780 -18.92 -19.57 -30.88
C LEU A 780 -19.74 -20.44 -31.85
N THR A 781 -19.25 -20.58 -33.08
CA THR A 781 -19.81 -21.43 -34.11
C THR A 781 -18.74 -22.41 -34.64
N GLU A 782 -19.02 -23.07 -35.75
CA GLU A 782 -18.10 -23.98 -36.42
C GLU A 782 -16.77 -23.35 -36.88
N GLU A 783 -16.71 -22.02 -37.01
CA GLU A 783 -15.48 -21.33 -37.44
C GLU A 783 -14.43 -21.28 -36.32
N SER A 784 -14.86 -21.08 -35.07
CA SER A 784 -14.00 -21.20 -33.88
C SER A 784 -13.29 -22.56 -33.78
N CYS A 785 -13.98 -23.63 -34.17
CA CYS A 785 -13.43 -24.98 -34.15
C CYS A 785 -12.24 -25.15 -35.10
N LYS A 786 -12.17 -24.39 -36.19
CA LYS A 786 -11.04 -24.44 -37.15
C LYS A 786 -9.75 -23.95 -36.49
N SER A 787 -9.81 -22.84 -35.76
CA SER A 787 -8.66 -22.31 -35.01
C SER A 787 -8.19 -23.30 -33.93
N LEU A 788 -9.10 -23.81 -33.12
CA LEU A 788 -8.77 -24.77 -32.07
C LEU A 788 -8.21 -26.09 -32.61
N THR A 789 -8.68 -26.53 -33.77
CA THR A 789 -8.15 -27.72 -34.45
C THR A 789 -6.66 -27.57 -34.74
N SER A 790 -6.24 -26.41 -35.26
CA SER A 790 -4.83 -26.14 -35.54
C SER A 790 -3.97 -26.19 -34.27
N VAL A 791 -4.48 -25.69 -33.14
CA VAL A 791 -3.81 -25.76 -31.83
C VAL A 791 -3.61 -27.21 -31.39
N LEU A 792 -4.67 -28.02 -31.45
CA LEU A 792 -4.63 -29.43 -31.05
C LEU A 792 -3.68 -30.27 -31.94
N GLN A 793 -3.41 -29.82 -33.16
CA GLN A 793 -2.47 -30.46 -34.07
C GLN A 793 -1.00 -30.14 -33.78
N THR A 794 -0.72 -29.03 -33.07
CA THR A 794 0.63 -28.62 -32.67
C THR A 794 0.99 -29.11 -31.27
N GLU A 795 2.27 -29.06 -30.88
CA GLU A 795 2.69 -29.30 -29.49
C GLU A 795 1.94 -28.36 -28.55
N ASN A 796 1.13 -28.90 -27.65
CA ASN A 796 0.35 -28.14 -26.68
C ASN A 796 0.36 -28.83 -25.31
N SER A 797 -0.10 -28.11 -24.28
CA SER A 797 -0.30 -28.65 -22.93
C SER A 797 -1.76 -28.76 -22.52
N LEU A 798 -2.70 -28.47 -23.42
CA LEU A 798 -4.12 -28.39 -23.09
C LEU A 798 -4.64 -29.76 -22.61
N ARG A 799 -5.27 -29.78 -21.44
CA ARG A 799 -5.85 -30.96 -20.79
C ARG A 799 -7.37 -30.91 -20.75
N GLU A 800 -7.96 -29.73 -20.65
CA GLU A 800 -9.42 -29.55 -20.62
C GLU A 800 -9.85 -28.44 -21.58
N LEU A 801 -10.83 -28.77 -22.42
CA LEU A 801 -11.52 -27.86 -23.32
C LEU A 801 -13.02 -27.94 -23.08
N GLU A 802 -13.60 -26.83 -22.61
CA GLU A 802 -15.04 -26.70 -22.42
C GLU A 802 -15.59 -25.64 -23.37
N MET A 803 -16.53 -26.05 -24.23
CA MET A 803 -17.21 -25.17 -25.20
C MET A 803 -18.73 -25.32 -25.14
N ASN A 804 -19.25 -25.71 -23.98
CA ASN A 804 -20.67 -25.93 -23.77
C ASN A 804 -21.53 -24.77 -24.30
N ASN A 805 -22.72 -25.07 -24.81
CA ASN A 805 -23.75 -24.11 -25.23
C ASN A 805 -23.40 -23.19 -26.40
N ASN A 806 -22.35 -23.48 -27.16
CA ASN A 806 -22.04 -22.78 -28.40
C ASN A 806 -22.68 -23.48 -29.60
N ASP A 807 -23.02 -22.76 -30.66
CA ASP A 807 -23.74 -23.33 -31.81
C ASP A 807 -22.77 -23.95 -32.82
N LEU A 808 -21.95 -24.91 -32.35
CA LEU A 808 -20.85 -25.54 -33.12
C LEU A 808 -21.33 -26.47 -34.23
N GLN A 809 -22.48 -27.14 -34.04
CA GLN A 809 -23.09 -28.08 -34.98
C GLN A 809 -22.20 -29.29 -35.30
N ASN A 810 -22.65 -30.18 -36.21
CA ASN A 810 -21.88 -31.33 -36.66
C ASN A 810 -20.54 -30.91 -37.29
N SER A 811 -20.56 -29.86 -38.12
CA SER A 811 -19.38 -29.41 -38.88
C SER A 811 -18.27 -28.84 -37.99
N GLY A 812 -18.61 -28.13 -36.90
CA GLY A 812 -17.64 -27.71 -35.90
C GLY A 812 -17.00 -28.90 -35.17
N VAL A 813 -17.80 -29.90 -34.80
CA VAL A 813 -17.31 -31.13 -34.19
C VAL A 813 -16.41 -31.92 -35.15
N GLU A 814 -16.75 -32.00 -36.43
CA GLU A 814 -15.93 -32.64 -37.46
C GLU A 814 -14.56 -31.97 -37.62
N LYS A 815 -14.52 -30.63 -37.59
CA LYS A 815 -13.26 -29.88 -37.56
C LYS A 815 -12.42 -30.27 -36.35
N LEU A 816 -13.00 -30.22 -35.13
CA LEU A 816 -12.31 -30.62 -33.89
C LEU A 816 -11.80 -32.08 -33.94
N CYS A 817 -12.55 -32.98 -34.57
CA CYS A 817 -12.15 -34.39 -34.73
C CYS A 817 -10.82 -34.54 -35.49
N ALA A 818 -10.51 -33.66 -36.44
CA ALA A 818 -9.21 -33.66 -37.12
C ALA A 818 -8.05 -33.31 -36.17
N GLY A 819 -8.30 -32.50 -35.14
CA GLY A 819 -7.35 -32.18 -34.08
C GLY A 819 -7.18 -33.32 -33.09
N LEU A 820 -8.29 -33.94 -32.66
CA LEU A 820 -8.28 -35.08 -31.75
C LEU A 820 -7.53 -36.30 -32.32
N LYS A 821 -7.51 -36.46 -33.64
CA LYS A 821 -6.74 -37.51 -34.34
C LYS A 821 -5.22 -37.29 -34.31
N SER A 822 -4.74 -36.07 -34.01
CA SER A 822 -3.31 -35.77 -33.97
C SER A 822 -2.60 -36.47 -32.81
N SER A 823 -1.37 -36.95 -33.04
CA SER A 823 -0.49 -37.48 -31.99
C SER A 823 -0.07 -36.43 -30.96
N HIS A 824 -0.15 -35.14 -31.29
CA HIS A 824 0.20 -34.04 -30.39
C HIS A 824 -0.95 -33.63 -29.45
N CYS A 825 -2.16 -34.18 -29.66
CA CYS A 825 -3.31 -33.87 -28.81
C CYS A 825 -3.18 -34.55 -27.44
N LYS A 826 -3.08 -33.75 -26.36
CA LYS A 826 -2.97 -34.23 -24.98
C LYS A 826 -4.27 -34.03 -24.17
N LEU A 827 -5.38 -33.75 -24.86
CA LEU A 827 -6.66 -33.41 -24.23
C LEU A 827 -7.20 -34.61 -23.45
N GLU A 828 -7.56 -34.39 -22.19
CA GLU A 828 -8.12 -35.38 -21.26
C GLU A 828 -9.63 -35.19 -21.06
N ILE A 829 -10.13 -33.96 -21.15
CA ILE A 829 -11.54 -33.62 -20.92
C ILE A 829 -12.06 -32.75 -22.06
N LEU A 830 -13.15 -33.18 -22.68
CA LEU A 830 -13.86 -32.45 -23.72
C LEU A 830 -15.34 -32.32 -23.37
N ARG A 831 -15.82 -31.08 -23.18
CA ARG A 831 -17.23 -30.80 -22.89
C ARG A 831 -17.86 -29.96 -23.98
N LEU A 832 -18.84 -30.56 -24.67
CA LEU A 832 -19.58 -30.02 -25.80
C LEU A 832 -21.10 -30.11 -25.56
N SER A 833 -21.51 -29.98 -24.30
CA SER A 833 -22.92 -30.02 -23.91
C SER A 833 -23.71 -28.90 -24.60
N GLY A 834 -24.88 -29.18 -25.16
CA GLY A 834 -25.75 -28.17 -25.78
C GLY A 834 -25.18 -27.49 -27.03
N CYS A 835 -24.34 -28.18 -27.80
CA CYS A 835 -23.62 -27.65 -28.97
C CYS A 835 -24.25 -27.95 -30.34
N LEU A 836 -25.52 -28.36 -30.36
CA LEU A 836 -26.28 -28.74 -31.57
C LEU A 836 -25.67 -29.96 -32.31
N VAL A 837 -25.06 -30.88 -31.56
CA VAL A 837 -24.44 -32.09 -32.12
C VAL A 837 -25.51 -33.15 -32.36
N THR A 838 -25.49 -33.76 -33.55
CA THR A 838 -26.41 -34.85 -33.90
C THR A 838 -25.67 -36.18 -34.02
N LYS A 839 -26.38 -37.25 -34.44
CA LYS A 839 -25.80 -38.56 -34.75
C LYS A 839 -24.58 -38.52 -35.68
N GLU A 840 -24.54 -37.58 -36.62
CA GLU A 840 -23.44 -37.43 -37.58
C GLU A 840 -22.16 -36.94 -36.87
N GLY A 841 -22.26 -35.85 -36.09
CA GLY A 841 -21.14 -35.36 -35.28
C GLY A 841 -20.65 -36.40 -34.26
N CYS A 842 -21.57 -37.17 -33.65
CA CYS A 842 -21.20 -38.28 -32.76
C CYS A 842 -20.47 -39.41 -33.49
N SER A 843 -20.85 -39.71 -34.73
CA SER A 843 -20.15 -40.70 -35.56
C SER A 843 -18.72 -40.26 -35.89
N SER A 844 -18.54 -38.97 -36.19
CA SER A 844 -17.23 -38.36 -36.41
C SER A 844 -16.35 -38.41 -35.16
N LEU A 845 -16.89 -38.13 -33.97
CA LEU A 845 -16.19 -38.28 -32.70
C LEU A 845 -15.79 -39.74 -32.43
N ALA A 846 -16.71 -40.69 -32.61
CA ALA A 846 -16.41 -42.12 -32.42
C ALA A 846 -15.29 -42.62 -33.36
N SER A 847 -15.24 -42.09 -34.59
CA SER A 847 -14.16 -42.36 -35.54
C SER A 847 -12.82 -41.75 -35.10
N ALA A 848 -12.82 -40.52 -34.61
CA ALA A 848 -11.62 -39.85 -34.10
C ALA A 848 -11.01 -40.60 -32.90
N LEU A 849 -11.85 -41.01 -31.94
CA LEU A 849 -11.44 -41.77 -30.75
C LEU A 849 -10.86 -43.15 -31.08
N ARG A 850 -11.18 -43.73 -32.25
CA ARG A 850 -10.58 -45.00 -32.72
C ARG A 850 -9.18 -44.83 -33.30
N SER A 851 -8.92 -43.70 -33.94
CA SER A 851 -7.71 -43.49 -34.76
C SER A 851 -6.48 -43.14 -33.95
N ASN A 852 -6.68 -42.60 -32.75
CA ASN A 852 -5.63 -42.33 -31.77
C ASN A 852 -6.24 -42.71 -30.40
N PRO A 853 -5.66 -43.66 -29.62
CA PRO A 853 -6.15 -44.00 -28.28
C PRO A 853 -5.98 -42.78 -27.38
N SER A 854 -6.98 -41.91 -27.45
CA SER A 854 -6.97 -40.53 -27.00
C SER A 854 -6.62 -40.47 -25.52
N HIS A 855 -5.82 -39.48 -25.13
CA HIS A 855 -5.68 -39.08 -23.73
C HIS A 855 -7.03 -38.73 -23.06
N LEU A 856 -8.10 -38.61 -23.86
CA LEU A 856 -9.45 -38.28 -23.45
C LEU A 856 -10.03 -39.32 -22.49
N LYS A 857 -10.32 -38.87 -21.28
CA LYS A 857 -10.94 -39.60 -20.17
C LYS A 857 -12.40 -39.21 -19.96
N GLU A 858 -12.77 -37.98 -20.31
CA GLU A 858 -14.15 -37.48 -20.17
C GLU A 858 -14.65 -36.83 -21.47
N LEU A 859 -15.84 -37.27 -21.91
CA LEU A 859 -16.60 -36.67 -23.01
C LEU A 859 -18.03 -36.36 -22.54
N ASP A 860 -18.37 -35.07 -22.51
CA ASP A 860 -19.72 -34.60 -22.21
C ASP A 860 -20.40 -34.06 -23.46
N LEU A 861 -21.46 -34.75 -23.88
CA LEU A 861 -22.35 -34.42 -24.99
C LEU A 861 -23.80 -34.27 -24.52
N THR A 862 -24.05 -34.05 -23.23
CA THR A 862 -25.39 -33.83 -22.69
C THR A 862 -26.11 -32.67 -23.41
N TYR A 863 -27.44 -32.68 -23.40
CA TYR A 863 -28.27 -31.64 -24.04
C TYR A 863 -28.02 -31.44 -25.56
N ASN A 864 -27.44 -32.43 -26.23
CA ASN A 864 -27.39 -32.53 -27.71
C ASN A 864 -28.46 -33.50 -28.23
N HIS A 865 -28.37 -33.91 -29.50
CA HIS A 865 -29.25 -34.92 -30.11
C HIS A 865 -28.47 -36.06 -30.80
N PRO A 866 -27.67 -36.85 -30.05
CA PRO A 866 -26.85 -37.93 -30.60
C PRO A 866 -27.67 -39.04 -31.31
N GLY A 867 -28.96 -39.19 -30.97
CA GLY A 867 -29.80 -40.31 -31.40
C GLY A 867 -29.31 -41.67 -30.90
N GLU A 868 -30.13 -42.72 -31.03
CA GLU A 868 -29.75 -44.07 -30.54
C GLU A 868 -28.49 -44.61 -31.23
N SER A 869 -28.35 -44.35 -32.53
CA SER A 869 -27.19 -44.78 -33.33
C SER A 869 -25.89 -44.10 -32.89
N GLY A 870 -25.91 -42.78 -32.64
CA GLY A 870 -24.74 -42.05 -32.16
C GLY A 870 -24.33 -42.48 -30.74
N VAL A 871 -25.31 -42.69 -29.85
CA VAL A 871 -25.06 -43.23 -28.49
C VAL A 871 -24.39 -44.61 -28.57
N LYS A 872 -24.95 -45.52 -29.38
CA LYS A 872 -24.39 -46.87 -29.53
C LYS A 872 -22.94 -46.86 -30.04
N LEU A 873 -22.62 -45.99 -31.00
CA LEU A 873 -21.27 -45.85 -31.54
C LEU A 873 -20.26 -45.37 -30.48
N LEU A 874 -20.65 -44.41 -29.64
CA LEU A 874 -19.80 -43.88 -28.58
C LEU A 874 -19.67 -44.86 -27.40
N CYS A 875 -20.76 -45.52 -26.97
CA CYS A 875 -20.72 -46.54 -25.92
C CYS A 875 -19.84 -47.73 -26.31
N ALA A 876 -19.87 -48.17 -27.58
CA ALA A 876 -18.99 -49.22 -28.09
C ALA A 876 -17.49 -48.83 -28.10
N ARG A 877 -17.12 -47.59 -27.74
CA ARG A 877 -15.74 -47.20 -27.48
C ARG A 877 -15.31 -47.42 -26.03
N LEU A 878 -16.24 -47.42 -25.07
CA LEU A 878 -15.94 -47.73 -23.66
C LEU A 878 -15.55 -49.20 -23.47
N GLU A 879 -16.01 -50.06 -24.38
CA GLU A 879 -15.71 -51.51 -24.38
C GLU A 879 -14.36 -51.84 -25.04
N ASP A 880 -13.70 -50.86 -25.67
CA ASP A 880 -12.43 -51.05 -26.39
C ASP A 880 -11.24 -50.97 -25.42
N SER A 881 -10.41 -52.02 -25.36
CA SER A 881 -9.29 -52.13 -24.41
C SER A 881 -8.19 -51.08 -24.59
N HIS A 882 -8.17 -50.39 -25.73
CA HIS A 882 -7.22 -49.32 -26.02
C HIS A 882 -7.81 -47.90 -25.79
N CYS A 883 -9.09 -47.79 -25.41
CA CYS A 883 -9.73 -46.53 -25.09
C CYS A 883 -9.48 -46.13 -23.62
N LYS A 884 -9.12 -44.87 -23.36
CA LYS A 884 -8.96 -44.32 -22.00
C LYS A 884 -10.19 -43.56 -21.50
N LEU A 885 -11.27 -43.56 -22.26
CA LEU A 885 -12.49 -42.84 -21.92
C LEU A 885 -13.17 -43.55 -20.75
N ASP A 886 -13.17 -42.92 -19.58
CA ASP A 886 -13.79 -43.44 -18.36
C ASP A 886 -15.23 -42.91 -18.18
N THR A 887 -15.47 -41.67 -18.63
CA THR A 887 -16.74 -40.96 -18.43
C THR A 887 -17.31 -40.49 -19.76
N LEU A 888 -18.47 -41.03 -20.13
CA LEU A 888 -19.26 -40.59 -21.28
C LEU A 888 -20.63 -40.12 -20.82
N ARG A 889 -21.00 -38.88 -21.15
CA ARG A 889 -22.33 -38.32 -20.85
C ARG A 889 -23.03 -37.95 -22.15
N VAL A 890 -24.18 -38.56 -22.43
CA VAL A 890 -24.91 -38.41 -23.72
C VAL A 890 -26.41 -38.20 -23.53
N GLU A 891 -26.85 -37.86 -22.32
CA GLU A 891 -28.26 -37.62 -22.01
C GLU A 891 -28.82 -36.49 -22.88
N HIS A 892 -29.80 -36.81 -23.73
CA HIS A 892 -30.39 -35.88 -24.70
C HIS A 892 -31.74 -35.35 -24.23
N ALA A 893 -32.10 -34.13 -24.64
CA ALA A 893 -33.34 -33.46 -24.24
C ALA A 893 -34.31 -33.23 -25.42
N GLY A 894 -34.32 -34.14 -26.40
CA GLY A 894 -35.24 -34.13 -27.55
C GLY A 894 -34.75 -33.32 -28.77
N GLU A 895 -35.53 -33.33 -29.86
CA GLU A 895 -35.19 -32.68 -31.14
C GLU A 895 -35.10 -31.14 -31.04
N ILE A 896 -35.77 -30.53 -30.06
CA ILE A 896 -35.74 -29.08 -29.83
C ILE A 896 -34.33 -28.54 -29.58
N ARG A 897 -33.39 -29.43 -29.19
CA ARG A 897 -31.97 -29.13 -28.95
C ARG A 897 -31.14 -28.95 -30.22
N ILE A 898 -31.73 -29.10 -31.41
CA ILE A 898 -31.07 -28.87 -32.71
C ILE A 898 -31.25 -27.42 -33.18
N LYS A 899 -32.13 -26.64 -32.55
CA LYS A 899 -32.36 -25.23 -32.90
C LYS A 899 -31.27 -24.33 -32.31
N PRO A 900 -30.74 -23.32 -33.04
CA PRO A 900 -29.71 -22.43 -32.50
C PRO A 900 -30.26 -21.43 -31.46
N GLY A 901 -29.35 -20.83 -30.69
CA GLY A 901 -29.66 -19.76 -29.73
C GLY A 901 -30.49 -20.17 -28.51
N LEU A 902 -31.17 -19.20 -27.87
CA LEU A 902 -31.95 -19.42 -26.64
C LEU A 902 -33.11 -20.41 -26.82
N ARG A 903 -33.59 -20.58 -28.07
CA ARG A 903 -34.75 -21.42 -28.38
C ARG A 903 -34.53 -22.90 -28.13
N LYS A 904 -33.28 -23.39 -28.06
CA LYS A 904 -33.00 -24.79 -27.64
C LYS A 904 -33.36 -25.10 -26.20
N TYR A 905 -33.64 -24.06 -25.39
CA TYR A 905 -34.03 -24.20 -23.99
C TYR A 905 -35.53 -23.97 -23.78
N VAL A 906 -36.33 -23.86 -24.84
CA VAL A 906 -37.77 -23.57 -24.72
C VAL A 906 -38.45 -24.56 -23.77
N CYS A 907 -39.19 -24.01 -22.81
CA CYS A 907 -40.07 -24.76 -21.95
C CYS A 907 -41.50 -24.22 -22.06
N ASP A 908 -42.47 -25.13 -22.03
CA ASP A 908 -43.88 -24.76 -21.94
C ASP A 908 -44.25 -24.44 -20.48
N LEU A 909 -44.93 -23.32 -20.28
CA LEU A 909 -45.42 -22.89 -18.98
C LEU A 909 -46.95 -22.80 -18.97
N THR A 910 -47.54 -23.21 -17.85
CA THR A 910 -48.98 -23.19 -17.61
C THR A 910 -49.27 -22.47 -16.30
N LEU A 911 -50.14 -21.45 -16.35
CA LEU A 911 -50.55 -20.70 -15.16
C LEU A 911 -51.34 -21.61 -14.21
N ASP A 912 -51.08 -21.51 -12.91
CA ASP A 912 -51.75 -22.31 -11.89
C ASP A 912 -52.94 -21.55 -11.28
N PRO A 913 -54.20 -21.96 -11.57
CA PRO A 913 -55.40 -21.37 -10.98
C PRO A 913 -55.45 -21.47 -9.46
N ASN A 914 -54.72 -22.40 -8.85
CA ASN A 914 -54.69 -22.54 -7.38
C ASN A 914 -53.85 -21.45 -6.69
N THR A 915 -53.01 -20.75 -7.47
CA THR A 915 -52.16 -19.66 -6.96
C THR A 915 -52.71 -18.28 -7.29
N ALA A 916 -53.48 -18.16 -8.36
CA ALA A 916 -53.97 -16.90 -8.89
C ALA A 916 -54.81 -16.11 -7.88
N HIS A 917 -54.50 -14.83 -7.71
CA HIS A 917 -55.35 -13.92 -6.94
C HIS A 917 -56.78 -13.85 -7.51
N THR A 918 -57.80 -13.65 -6.68
CA THR A 918 -59.22 -13.69 -7.11
C THR A 918 -59.63 -12.60 -8.10
N ARG A 919 -58.84 -11.54 -8.24
CA ARG A 919 -59.01 -10.50 -9.30
C ARG A 919 -58.25 -10.79 -10.60
N LEU A 920 -57.70 -11.99 -10.75
CA LEU A 920 -57.05 -12.42 -11.98
C LEU A 920 -57.91 -13.46 -12.66
N SER A 921 -58.24 -13.23 -13.93
CA SER A 921 -58.87 -14.23 -14.79
C SER A 921 -57.80 -14.93 -15.62
N LEU A 922 -57.99 -16.22 -15.87
CA LEU A 922 -57.06 -17.08 -16.62
C LEU A 922 -57.70 -17.57 -17.94
N PRO A 923 -57.88 -16.70 -18.95
CA PRO A 923 -58.40 -17.11 -20.25
C PRO A 923 -57.38 -17.93 -21.06
N GLU A 924 -57.79 -18.41 -22.23
CA GLU A 924 -56.91 -19.07 -23.22
C GLU A 924 -56.19 -20.32 -22.67
N GLY A 925 -56.90 -21.17 -21.91
CA GLY A 925 -56.37 -22.44 -21.43
C GLY A 925 -55.21 -22.28 -20.43
N ASN A 926 -55.29 -21.31 -19.53
CA ASN A 926 -54.25 -20.99 -18.53
C ASN A 926 -52.91 -20.54 -19.14
N ARG A 927 -52.93 -19.95 -20.33
CA ARG A 927 -51.74 -19.36 -20.95
C ARG A 927 -51.72 -17.83 -20.89
N LYS A 928 -52.87 -17.22 -20.60
CA LYS A 928 -53.00 -15.77 -20.41
C LYS A 928 -53.60 -15.46 -19.06
N VAL A 929 -53.12 -14.39 -18.45
CA VAL A 929 -53.68 -13.81 -17.23
C VAL A 929 -54.07 -12.36 -17.48
N THR A 930 -55.28 -12.00 -17.05
CA THR A 930 -55.84 -10.64 -17.19
C THR A 930 -56.35 -10.18 -15.83
N CYS A 931 -56.03 -8.94 -15.44
CA CYS A 931 -56.62 -8.35 -14.25
C CYS A 931 -58.04 -7.90 -14.56
N VAL A 932 -59.00 -8.27 -13.71
CA VAL A 932 -60.42 -7.95 -13.89
C VAL A 932 -60.99 -7.32 -12.62
N TRP A 933 -62.04 -6.50 -12.75
CA TRP A 933 -62.68 -5.86 -11.61
C TRP A 933 -63.48 -6.85 -10.75
N GLU A 934 -64.09 -7.84 -11.39
CA GLU A 934 -64.92 -8.86 -10.76
C GLU A 934 -64.07 -9.97 -10.13
N GLN A 935 -64.40 -10.35 -8.90
CA GLN A 935 -63.76 -11.50 -8.26
C GLN A 935 -64.17 -12.80 -8.94
N GLN A 936 -63.18 -13.54 -9.40
CA GLN A 936 -63.34 -14.86 -9.99
C GLN A 936 -63.67 -15.89 -8.91
N SER A 937 -64.62 -16.79 -9.20
CA SER A 937 -65.10 -17.83 -8.29
C SER A 937 -64.12 -19.01 -8.19
N TYR A 938 -62.90 -18.75 -7.73
CA TYR A 938 -61.93 -19.81 -7.47
C TYR A 938 -62.14 -20.48 -6.10
N PRO A 939 -61.92 -21.80 -5.97
CA PRO A 939 -61.94 -22.47 -4.68
C PRO A 939 -60.88 -21.91 -3.72
N GLU A 940 -61.20 -21.91 -2.42
CA GLU A 940 -60.23 -21.63 -1.36
C GLU A 940 -59.04 -22.58 -1.45
N HIS A 941 -57.83 -22.01 -1.42
CA HIS A 941 -56.60 -22.77 -1.55
C HIS A 941 -55.45 -22.13 -0.75
N PRO A 942 -54.64 -22.91 -0.01
CA PRO A 942 -53.56 -22.37 0.81
C PRO A 942 -52.51 -21.63 -0.02
N GLU A 943 -52.23 -22.09 -1.24
CA GLU A 943 -51.25 -21.49 -2.15
C GLU A 943 -51.77 -20.25 -2.91
N ARG A 944 -52.98 -19.75 -2.62
CA ARG A 944 -53.56 -18.60 -3.33
C ARG A 944 -53.02 -17.27 -2.81
N PHE A 945 -52.61 -16.36 -3.70
CA PHE A 945 -52.32 -14.98 -3.30
C PHE A 945 -53.62 -14.24 -2.94
N ASP A 946 -53.66 -13.56 -1.79
CA ASP A 946 -54.87 -12.92 -1.26
C ASP A 946 -54.88 -11.38 -1.37
N HIS A 947 -53.70 -10.76 -1.47
CA HIS A 947 -53.55 -9.31 -1.51
C HIS A 947 -52.93 -8.81 -2.83
N TRP A 948 -51.76 -9.33 -3.18
CA TRP A 948 -51.04 -8.93 -4.39
C TRP A 948 -51.59 -9.68 -5.62
N TYR A 949 -51.77 -8.95 -6.74
CA TYR A 949 -52.35 -9.50 -7.97
C TYR A 949 -51.33 -10.34 -8.74
N GLN A 950 -51.05 -11.53 -8.21
CA GLN A 950 -49.99 -12.44 -8.67
C GLN A 950 -50.51 -13.85 -8.96
N VAL A 951 -49.79 -14.56 -9.83
CA VAL A 951 -50.01 -15.97 -10.18
C VAL A 951 -48.66 -16.65 -10.46
N LEU A 952 -48.56 -17.95 -10.18
CA LEU A 952 -47.40 -18.79 -10.56
C LEU A 952 -47.76 -19.76 -11.67
N CYS A 953 -46.75 -20.25 -12.37
CA CYS A 953 -46.84 -21.41 -13.24
C CYS A 953 -46.71 -22.72 -12.46
N ARG A 954 -47.17 -23.82 -13.06
CA ARG A 954 -47.17 -25.16 -12.44
C ARG A 954 -45.81 -25.84 -12.51
N GLU A 955 -45.09 -25.59 -13.58
CA GLU A 955 -43.85 -26.26 -13.94
C GLU A 955 -42.70 -25.80 -13.06
N SER A 956 -41.93 -26.76 -12.56
CA SER A 956 -40.70 -26.53 -11.81
C SER A 956 -39.52 -26.36 -12.76
N LEU A 957 -38.72 -25.31 -12.54
CA LEU A 957 -37.56 -24.96 -13.35
C LEU A 957 -36.27 -25.25 -12.57
N THR A 958 -35.55 -26.30 -12.98
CA THR A 958 -34.30 -26.78 -12.32
C THR A 958 -33.12 -26.91 -13.28
N GLY A 959 -33.28 -26.56 -14.55
CA GLY A 959 -32.25 -26.66 -15.58
C GLY A 959 -32.08 -25.35 -16.36
N ARG A 960 -31.65 -25.47 -17.62
CA ARG A 960 -31.68 -24.35 -18.57
C ARG A 960 -33.06 -24.27 -19.22
N CYS A 961 -33.76 -23.16 -18.99
CA CYS A 961 -35.13 -22.93 -19.42
C CYS A 961 -35.22 -21.58 -20.13
N TYR A 962 -36.01 -21.52 -21.19
CA TYR A 962 -36.30 -20.30 -21.93
C TYR A 962 -37.81 -20.22 -22.18
N TRP A 963 -38.39 -19.05 -21.97
CA TRP A 963 -39.77 -18.78 -22.33
C TRP A 963 -39.94 -17.32 -22.70
N GLU A 964 -40.97 -17.03 -23.47
CA GLU A 964 -41.32 -15.68 -23.89
C GLU A 964 -42.71 -15.33 -23.41
N VAL A 965 -42.86 -14.09 -22.96
CA VAL A 965 -44.15 -13.54 -22.53
C VAL A 965 -44.41 -12.22 -23.21
N GLU A 966 -45.67 -12.01 -23.58
CA GLU A 966 -46.16 -10.75 -24.12
C GLU A 966 -47.09 -10.10 -23.10
N TRP A 967 -46.84 -8.83 -22.78
CA TRP A 967 -47.63 -8.10 -21.80
C TRP A 967 -48.32 -6.88 -22.43
N SER A 968 -49.43 -6.43 -21.84
CA SER A 968 -50.18 -5.25 -22.30
C SER A 968 -50.69 -4.43 -21.12
N GLY A 969 -51.12 -3.20 -21.36
CA GLY A 969 -51.70 -2.31 -20.36
C GLY A 969 -50.67 -1.42 -19.66
N ARG A 970 -50.92 -1.04 -18.40
CA ARG A 970 -50.03 -0.15 -17.62
C ARG A 970 -48.68 -0.76 -17.27
N GLY A 971 -48.63 -2.07 -17.10
CA GLY A 971 -47.40 -2.76 -16.74
C GLY A 971 -47.64 -4.17 -16.21
N ALA A 972 -46.57 -4.94 -16.20
CA ALA A 972 -46.56 -6.31 -15.70
C ALA A 972 -45.23 -6.64 -15.03
N ASP A 973 -45.30 -7.51 -14.04
CA ASP A 973 -44.16 -8.09 -13.37
C ASP A 973 -43.91 -9.49 -13.91
N ILE A 974 -42.71 -9.73 -14.41
CA ILE A 974 -42.25 -11.04 -14.89
C ILE A 974 -41.24 -11.54 -13.86
N SER A 975 -41.54 -12.65 -13.20
CA SER A 975 -40.76 -13.11 -12.07
C SER A 975 -40.41 -14.60 -12.12
N VAL A 976 -39.42 -14.97 -11.34
CA VAL A 976 -39.17 -16.34 -10.91
C VAL A 976 -39.06 -16.36 -9.39
N THR A 977 -39.55 -17.42 -8.76
CA THR A 977 -39.56 -17.55 -7.30
C THR A 977 -39.39 -19.00 -6.85
N TYR A 978 -38.88 -19.19 -5.63
CA TYR A 978 -39.08 -20.45 -4.94
C TYR A 978 -40.55 -20.66 -4.60
N LYS A 979 -40.95 -21.94 -4.49
CA LYS A 979 -42.32 -22.34 -4.15
C LYS A 979 -42.78 -21.76 -2.81
N GLY A 980 -41.87 -21.71 -1.83
CA GLY A 980 -42.15 -21.25 -0.47
C GLY A 980 -42.23 -19.73 -0.28
N ILE A 981 -42.54 -18.95 -1.31
CA ILE A 981 -42.85 -17.52 -1.17
C ILE A 981 -44.09 -17.35 -0.29
N SER A 982 -44.11 -16.34 0.58
CA SER A 982 -45.30 -16.02 1.37
C SER A 982 -46.41 -15.53 0.44
N ARG A 983 -47.67 -15.91 0.71
CA ARG A 983 -48.78 -15.59 -0.20
C ARG A 983 -49.93 -14.82 0.44
N LYS A 984 -49.86 -14.63 1.76
CA LYS A 984 -50.95 -14.08 2.57
C LYS A 984 -50.57 -12.74 3.17
N GLY A 985 -51.44 -11.75 3.04
CA GLY A 985 -51.29 -10.42 3.63
C GLY A 985 -50.45 -9.43 2.81
N VAL A 986 -50.29 -8.23 3.39
CA VAL A 986 -49.76 -7.03 2.70
C VAL A 986 -48.24 -6.87 2.76
N SER A 987 -47.52 -7.81 3.39
CA SER A 987 -46.06 -7.73 3.51
C SER A 987 -45.39 -7.75 2.13
N GLY A 988 -44.26 -7.04 2.01
CA GLY A 988 -43.37 -7.18 0.85
C GLY A 988 -42.77 -8.59 0.72
N ASP A 989 -42.84 -9.41 1.78
CA ASP A 989 -42.47 -10.82 1.70
C ASP A 989 -43.39 -11.63 0.78
N CYS A 990 -44.59 -11.11 0.50
CA CYS A 990 -45.59 -11.71 -0.38
C CYS A 990 -45.53 -11.19 -1.82
N GLU A 991 -44.78 -10.12 -2.09
CA GLU A 991 -44.67 -9.48 -3.40
C GLU A 991 -43.39 -9.94 -4.13
N PHE A 992 -43.48 -10.26 -5.42
CA PHE A 992 -42.32 -10.65 -6.21
C PHE A 992 -41.21 -9.58 -6.18
N GLY A 993 -39.96 -10.03 -6.03
CA GLY A 993 -38.76 -9.17 -5.98
C GLY A 993 -38.57 -8.42 -4.66
N CYS A 994 -39.57 -8.34 -3.79
CA CYS A 994 -39.48 -7.64 -2.50
C CYS A 994 -39.00 -8.53 -1.34
N ASN A 995 -38.55 -9.75 -1.66
CA ASN A 995 -38.02 -10.74 -0.73
C ASN A 995 -36.79 -11.46 -1.30
N VAL A 996 -36.16 -12.31 -0.49
CA VAL A 996 -34.98 -13.11 -0.88
C VAL A 996 -35.31 -14.33 -1.74
N LYS A 997 -36.60 -14.70 -1.87
CA LYS A 997 -37.07 -15.92 -2.54
C LYS A 997 -37.46 -15.69 -4.01
N SER A 998 -37.51 -14.43 -4.47
CA SER A 998 -38.03 -14.08 -5.78
C SER A 998 -37.22 -12.97 -6.48
N TRP A 999 -37.24 -13.03 -7.81
CA TRP A 999 -36.56 -12.10 -8.71
C TRP A 999 -37.56 -11.58 -9.73
N ARG A 1000 -37.61 -10.27 -9.95
CA ARG A 1000 -38.65 -9.62 -10.73
C ARG A 1000 -38.07 -8.66 -11.76
N LEU A 1001 -38.57 -8.72 -12.99
CA LEU A 1001 -38.52 -7.65 -13.97
C LEU A 1001 -39.89 -6.97 -14.04
N SER A 1002 -39.95 -5.73 -13.58
CA SER A 1002 -41.12 -4.88 -13.75
C SER A 1002 -41.06 -4.17 -15.09
N CYS A 1003 -42.08 -4.40 -15.92
CA CYS A 1003 -42.22 -3.86 -17.25
C CYS A 1003 -43.27 -2.75 -17.26
N SER A 1004 -42.94 -1.63 -17.89
CA SER A 1004 -43.85 -0.51 -18.14
C SER A 1004 -43.52 0.14 -19.48
N ASN A 1005 -44.41 0.95 -20.03
CA ASN A 1005 -44.27 1.49 -21.39
C ASN A 1005 -42.94 2.21 -21.65
N ASN A 1006 -42.33 2.81 -20.63
CA ASN A 1006 -41.15 3.67 -20.79
C ASN A 1006 -39.91 3.19 -19.99
N ARG A 1007 -40.00 2.09 -19.23
CA ARG A 1007 -38.86 1.59 -18.44
C ARG A 1007 -39.02 0.13 -18.07
N TYR A 1008 -37.87 -0.53 -17.90
CA TYR A 1008 -37.78 -1.79 -17.16
C TYR A 1008 -37.10 -1.55 -15.80
N THR A 1009 -37.51 -2.28 -14.78
CA THR A 1009 -36.88 -2.22 -13.46
C THR A 1009 -36.72 -3.62 -12.90
N VAL A 1010 -35.48 -4.01 -12.62
CA VAL A 1010 -35.20 -5.28 -11.95
C VAL A 1010 -35.24 -5.08 -10.45
N THR A 1011 -35.94 -5.96 -9.75
CA THR A 1011 -36.05 -5.94 -8.28
C THR A 1011 -35.73 -7.31 -7.69
N HIS A 1012 -34.86 -7.32 -6.68
CA HIS A 1012 -34.61 -8.49 -5.82
C HIS A 1012 -34.27 -8.03 -4.40
N ASN A 1013 -34.86 -8.68 -3.39
CA ASN A 1013 -34.70 -8.33 -1.98
C ASN A 1013 -34.81 -6.81 -1.72
N LYS A 1014 -35.84 -6.18 -2.31
CA LYS A 1014 -36.13 -4.73 -2.24
C LYS A 1014 -35.09 -3.81 -2.89
N LYS A 1015 -34.00 -4.34 -3.44
CA LYS A 1015 -33.03 -3.58 -4.23
C LYS A 1015 -33.54 -3.45 -5.66
N LYS A 1016 -33.56 -2.22 -6.18
CA LYS A 1016 -34.09 -1.87 -7.50
C LYS A 1016 -32.98 -1.35 -8.40
N THR A 1017 -32.94 -1.85 -9.63
CA THR A 1017 -32.05 -1.38 -10.70
C THR A 1017 -32.91 -0.96 -11.88
N VAL A 1018 -32.84 0.32 -12.27
CA VAL A 1018 -33.58 0.85 -13.41
C VAL A 1018 -32.77 0.62 -14.68
N ILE A 1019 -33.41 0.07 -15.72
CA ILE A 1019 -32.79 -0.21 -17.02
C ILE A 1019 -33.26 0.83 -18.02
N SER A 1020 -32.32 1.57 -18.58
CA SER A 1020 -32.54 2.54 -19.66
C SER A 1020 -32.61 1.81 -21.00
N ALA A 1021 -33.79 1.31 -21.38
CA ALA A 1021 -34.00 0.68 -22.68
C ALA A 1021 -34.44 1.72 -23.73
N THR A 1022 -33.84 1.64 -24.93
CA THR A 1022 -34.16 2.50 -26.10
C THR A 1022 -35.30 1.96 -26.96
N SER A 1023 -35.74 0.72 -26.72
CA SER A 1023 -36.73 0.00 -27.51
C SER A 1023 -37.83 -0.57 -26.61
N SER A 1024 -39.07 -0.11 -26.76
CA SER A 1024 -40.23 -0.60 -26.00
C SER A 1024 -40.90 -1.77 -26.74
N SER A 1025 -40.35 -2.98 -26.60
CA SER A 1025 -41.11 -4.18 -26.96
C SER A 1025 -41.93 -4.67 -25.77
N ASN A 1026 -43.17 -5.04 -26.05
CA ASN A 1026 -44.07 -5.66 -25.09
C ASN A 1026 -43.81 -7.16 -24.93
N ARG A 1027 -42.88 -7.72 -25.70
CA ARG A 1027 -42.47 -9.12 -25.61
C ARG A 1027 -41.13 -9.24 -24.89
N VAL A 1028 -41.09 -10.08 -23.86
CA VAL A 1028 -39.92 -10.30 -23.01
C VAL A 1028 -39.57 -11.78 -23.03
N GLY A 1029 -38.31 -12.07 -23.36
CA GLY A 1029 -37.72 -13.39 -23.24
C GLY A 1029 -37.04 -13.54 -21.89
N VAL A 1030 -37.24 -14.67 -21.23
CA VAL A 1030 -36.60 -15.01 -19.96
C VAL A 1030 -35.78 -16.27 -20.16
N TYR A 1031 -34.49 -16.18 -19.85
CA TYR A 1031 -33.58 -17.32 -19.87
C TYR A 1031 -33.07 -17.60 -18.46
N LEU A 1032 -33.33 -18.79 -17.96
CA LEU A 1032 -32.83 -19.29 -16.68
C LEU A 1032 -31.78 -20.36 -16.96
N ASP A 1033 -30.58 -20.20 -16.42
CA ASP A 1033 -29.57 -21.26 -16.25
C ASP A 1033 -29.47 -21.57 -14.76
N TRP A 1034 -30.29 -22.50 -14.29
CA TRP A 1034 -30.38 -22.84 -12.87
C TRP A 1034 -29.03 -23.38 -12.32
N PRO A 1035 -28.32 -24.32 -12.99
CA PRO A 1035 -27.02 -24.78 -12.53
C PRO A 1035 -25.95 -23.68 -12.48
N ALA A 1036 -25.95 -22.76 -13.45
CA ALA A 1036 -25.01 -21.63 -13.47
C ALA A 1036 -25.47 -20.46 -12.58
N GLY A 1037 -26.61 -20.57 -11.90
CA GLY A 1037 -27.14 -19.51 -11.05
C GLY A 1037 -27.44 -18.21 -11.80
N THR A 1038 -27.92 -18.29 -13.04
CA THR A 1038 -28.06 -17.12 -13.92
C THR A 1038 -29.50 -16.97 -14.42
N LEU A 1039 -30.05 -15.76 -14.36
CA LEU A 1039 -31.37 -15.39 -14.86
C LEU A 1039 -31.26 -14.14 -15.74
N SER A 1040 -31.52 -14.27 -17.03
CA SER A 1040 -31.38 -13.18 -18.00
C SER A 1040 -32.72 -12.80 -18.61
N PHE A 1041 -32.91 -11.51 -18.80
CA PHE A 1041 -34.09 -10.91 -19.43
C PHE A 1041 -33.70 -10.27 -20.75
N TYR A 1042 -34.53 -10.47 -21.76
CA TYR A 1042 -34.36 -9.94 -23.11
C TYR A 1042 -35.63 -9.25 -23.56
N SER A 1043 -35.49 -8.12 -24.25
CA SER A 1043 -36.56 -7.55 -25.07
C SER A 1043 -36.54 -8.27 -26.42
N VAL A 1044 -37.69 -8.77 -26.85
CA VAL A 1044 -37.82 -9.55 -28.10
C VAL A 1044 -38.55 -8.71 -29.13
N SER A 1045 -37.92 -8.43 -30.27
CA SER A 1045 -38.59 -7.70 -31.35
C SER A 1045 -39.64 -8.58 -32.03
N SER A 1046 -40.91 -8.15 -32.00
CA SER A 1046 -42.02 -8.91 -32.61
C SER A 1046 -41.90 -9.11 -34.13
N HIS A 1047 -41.11 -8.27 -34.82
CA HIS A 1047 -40.95 -8.32 -36.28
C HIS A 1047 -39.68 -9.06 -36.71
N THR A 1048 -38.56 -8.82 -36.02
CA THR A 1048 -37.25 -9.35 -36.43
C THR A 1048 -36.80 -10.56 -35.61
N HIS A 1049 -37.53 -10.90 -34.53
CA HIS A 1049 -37.14 -11.92 -33.54
C HIS A 1049 -35.72 -11.73 -32.98
N THR A 1050 -35.20 -10.50 -33.04
CA THR A 1050 -33.93 -10.13 -32.45
C THR A 1050 -34.06 -10.02 -30.93
N TYR A 1051 -33.02 -10.48 -30.23
CA TYR A 1051 -32.92 -10.47 -28.79
C TYR A 1051 -32.07 -9.29 -28.34
N THR A 1052 -32.68 -8.30 -27.69
CA THR A 1052 -31.93 -7.22 -27.04
C THR A 1052 -31.81 -7.56 -25.56
N HIS A 1053 -30.60 -7.81 -25.09
CA HIS A 1053 -30.35 -8.07 -23.66
C HIS A 1053 -30.79 -6.88 -22.81
N LEU A 1054 -31.57 -7.14 -21.76
CA LEU A 1054 -32.01 -6.12 -20.81
C LEU A 1054 -31.19 -6.16 -19.53
N HIS A 1055 -31.08 -7.34 -18.91
CA HIS A 1055 -30.37 -7.52 -17.65
C HIS A 1055 -30.14 -8.98 -17.33
N THR A 1056 -29.07 -9.27 -16.59
CA THR A 1056 -28.80 -10.59 -16.02
C THR A 1056 -28.63 -10.50 -14.51
N ILE A 1057 -29.32 -11.38 -13.81
CA ILE A 1057 -29.21 -11.59 -12.37
C ILE A 1057 -28.41 -12.86 -12.13
N HIS A 1058 -27.43 -12.78 -11.24
CA HIS A 1058 -26.70 -13.94 -10.76
C HIS A 1058 -27.07 -14.24 -9.30
N SER A 1059 -27.51 -15.47 -9.05
CA SER A 1059 -27.94 -15.95 -7.73
C SER A 1059 -27.64 -17.43 -7.57
N THR A 1060 -27.29 -17.86 -6.37
CA THR A 1060 -27.17 -19.29 -6.05
C THR A 1060 -28.56 -19.84 -5.78
N PHE A 1061 -29.10 -20.58 -6.74
CA PHE A 1061 -30.40 -21.22 -6.57
C PHE A 1061 -30.27 -22.50 -5.74
N THR A 1062 -31.09 -22.62 -4.70
CA THR A 1062 -31.03 -23.74 -3.74
C THR A 1062 -32.19 -24.70 -3.87
N GLU A 1063 -33.26 -24.27 -4.53
CA GLU A 1063 -34.51 -25.01 -4.72
C GLU A 1063 -35.03 -24.83 -6.15
N PRO A 1064 -35.95 -25.69 -6.63
CA PRO A 1064 -36.65 -25.48 -7.89
C PRO A 1064 -37.35 -24.12 -7.95
N LEU A 1065 -37.24 -23.45 -9.09
CA LEU A 1065 -37.88 -22.17 -9.34
C LEU A 1065 -39.21 -22.33 -10.08
N TYR A 1066 -40.08 -21.35 -9.95
CA TYR A 1066 -41.37 -21.27 -10.63
C TYR A 1066 -41.50 -19.90 -11.26
N ALA A 1067 -41.90 -19.85 -12.54
CA ALA A 1067 -42.22 -18.60 -13.21
C ALA A 1067 -43.49 -17.99 -12.58
N GLY A 1068 -43.50 -16.68 -12.44
CA GLY A 1068 -44.61 -15.94 -11.84
C GLY A 1068 -44.88 -14.64 -12.57
N PHE A 1069 -46.13 -14.18 -12.47
CA PHE A 1069 -46.57 -12.94 -13.11
C PHE A 1069 -47.40 -12.09 -12.16
N GLY A 1070 -47.13 -10.78 -12.14
CA GLY A 1070 -47.91 -9.77 -11.42
C GLY A 1070 -48.48 -8.72 -12.37
N LEU A 1071 -49.66 -8.16 -12.06
CA LEU A 1071 -50.38 -7.26 -12.97
C LEU A 1071 -50.71 -5.90 -12.33
N TRP A 1072 -50.48 -4.81 -13.06
CA TRP A 1072 -50.54 -3.43 -12.54
C TRP A 1072 -51.84 -2.70 -12.91
N GLY A 1073 -52.98 -3.29 -12.54
CA GLY A 1073 -54.31 -2.71 -12.76
C GLY A 1073 -55.13 -3.46 -13.81
N SER A 1074 -56.41 -3.10 -13.92
CA SER A 1074 -57.45 -3.85 -14.65
C SER A 1074 -57.35 -3.86 -16.17
N ASP A 1075 -56.47 -3.05 -16.75
CA ASP A 1075 -56.16 -3.06 -18.18
C ASP A 1075 -54.91 -3.89 -18.52
N SER A 1076 -54.26 -4.49 -17.51
CA SER A 1076 -53.02 -5.23 -17.69
C SER A 1076 -53.25 -6.71 -17.96
N SER A 1077 -52.47 -7.26 -18.90
CA SER A 1077 -52.45 -8.70 -19.18
C SER A 1077 -51.05 -9.22 -19.46
N VAL A 1078 -50.85 -10.52 -19.23
CA VAL A 1078 -49.63 -11.27 -19.61
C VAL A 1078 -50.06 -12.56 -20.30
N CYS A 1079 -49.50 -12.84 -21.47
CA CYS A 1079 -49.68 -14.08 -22.21
C CYS A 1079 -48.34 -14.80 -22.38
N VAL A 1080 -48.30 -16.09 -22.06
CA VAL A 1080 -47.16 -16.98 -22.33
C VAL A 1080 -47.18 -17.37 -23.82
N CYS A 1081 -46.17 -16.93 -24.56
CA CYS A 1081 -46.10 -17.14 -26.00
C CYS A 1081 -45.82 -18.62 -26.34
N LYS A 1082 -46.29 -19.10 -27.50
CA LYS A 1082 -45.69 -20.30 -28.12
C LYS A 1082 -44.42 -19.87 -28.83
N VAL A 1083 -43.30 -20.49 -28.46
CA VAL A 1083 -42.03 -20.30 -29.15
C VAL A 1083 -41.86 -21.47 -30.10
N GLU A 1084 -42.13 -21.23 -31.39
CA GLU A 1084 -41.94 -22.22 -32.46
C GLU A 1084 -40.46 -22.43 -32.80
#